data_AF-A0A8T5LL84-F1
#
_entry.id   AF-A0A8T5LL84-F1
#
_cell.length_a   1.000
_cell.length_b   1.000
_cell.length_c   1.000
_cell.angle_alpha   90.00
_cell.angle_beta   90.00
_cell.angle_gamma   90.00
#
_symmetry.space_group_name_H-M   'P 1'
#
loop_
_entity.id
_entity.type
_entity.pdbx_description
1 polymer ?
#
loop_
_entity_poly.entity_id
_entity_poly.type
_entity_poly.pdbx_seq_one_letter_code
_entity_poly.pdbx_strand_id
1 'polypeptide(L)'
;LDDNPTESDGVTLSEGEDPIPYWFYLRAPNICTDCEMMSLAPTPEHIQDQVSTYVERNLPSCLNGFRVFKEQGFDIDYNNISATTDIATDDISVSIQIPMDITKDGSTTRIEKVNTNIDLSFSNIYLLATSIAFEEMINQTLEDLFLYLLSDYSLVPNPNGIPPISWIDKKTTTVTWDIQQVEDRLKQYVIGTNFNLIQIDKTRGAQRINADNPFEQGIYEAMYLKILTKELPNQEVTFFYNPEWPIYFDISPKPLRPTTINTDFPFNIAPSTQTNYYEFYYDISFPVVVMITDNRSLRRHGEKGYTFMFALEVNIRDNKNMLLWNQGQGTIGTWNNAVINATYGGLLQQPVQCEEGRTDYQCPNTPLNIFHDANTCDINCTADCIKNTREWTCPLDNKRYTSTQTCAENCKQEVSEVRNPQEIETLFCNEEQRISGDINIRVKDDMTNQLLSDAKLSYGCGTYRQCTIGTTSAGTYKGKFPICIGDGYITVEKQGYVTKTFEHISMEYEVEQALEFSLEPYKEIQVEVYHIPISNLYRVKTLLENATRSGYHIAGNTEYENNTIVNKTRTKLYLAFNNLTKILNPAQATRDKVVPWARETMLLLNTLSQEVNQYHVMLIGNYTSKIAKEMDDIQFVDDIDSEANINYYKSTAKPQKSTFQAMVTLSPKGTPPPLTTASIMGQTTAPIHLAPGNQTIRITVIENNGTEIDVGGEMQALEAYQIAGATLDNNTGEITVTRDDMSASKIRFYAFQVEPPITGDDMGQLSLIDQYSKTFRKYIEPEFIQ
;
A
#
# COMPACT_ATOMS: atom_id res chain seq x y z
N LEU A 1 -26.20 -21.24 -3.34
CA LEU A 1 -25.78 -20.06 -4.11
C LEU A 1 -27.07 -19.31 -4.36
N ASP A 2 -27.16 -18.08 -3.86
CA ASP A 2 -28.33 -17.24 -4.12
C ASP A 2 -28.39 -16.93 -5.63
N ASP A 3 -29.61 -16.76 -6.15
CA ASP A 3 -29.87 -16.45 -7.55
C ASP A 3 -29.37 -15.04 -7.97
N ASN A 4 -28.64 -14.33 -7.09
CA ASN A 4 -28.17 -12.97 -7.30
C ASN A 4 -26.63 -12.93 -7.43
N PRO A 5 -26.08 -12.85 -8.65
CA PRO A 5 -24.64 -12.95 -8.86
C PRO A 5 -23.88 -11.76 -8.29
N THR A 6 -24.50 -10.59 -8.08
CA THR A 6 -23.85 -9.40 -7.50
C THR A 6 -23.88 -9.38 -5.96
N GLU A 7 -24.47 -10.40 -5.34
CA GLU A 7 -24.49 -10.57 -3.87
C GLU A 7 -23.90 -11.93 -3.46
N SER A 8 -23.05 -12.49 -4.32
CA SER A 8 -22.48 -13.82 -4.13
C SER A 8 -20.99 -13.85 -4.50
N ASP A 9 -20.29 -14.87 -4.03
CA ASP A 9 -18.85 -15.06 -4.26
C ASP A 9 -18.52 -15.63 -5.67
N GLY A 10 -19.52 -15.87 -6.52
CA GLY A 10 -19.31 -16.37 -7.87
C GLY A 10 -20.58 -16.47 -8.72
N VAL A 11 -20.42 -16.66 -10.02
CA VAL A 11 -21.51 -16.72 -11.00
C VAL A 11 -21.62 -18.11 -11.64
N THR A 12 -22.82 -18.60 -11.90
CA THR A 12 -23.05 -19.88 -12.58
C THR A 12 -23.41 -19.67 -14.05
N LEU A 13 -22.86 -20.47 -14.97
CA LEU A 13 -23.23 -20.41 -16.40
C LEU A 13 -24.59 -21.03 -16.65
N SER A 14 -24.93 -22.10 -15.93
CA SER A 14 -26.25 -22.74 -15.96
C SER A 14 -26.63 -23.36 -14.61
N GLU A 15 -27.93 -23.61 -14.41
CA GLU A 15 -28.45 -24.22 -13.18
C GLU A 15 -27.79 -25.58 -12.91
N GLY A 16 -27.17 -25.73 -11.74
CA GLY A 16 -26.56 -26.99 -11.29
C GLY A 16 -25.10 -27.19 -11.69
N GLU A 17 -24.49 -26.24 -12.38
CA GLU A 17 -23.03 -26.20 -12.58
C GLU A 17 -22.31 -25.59 -11.39
N ASP A 18 -21.03 -25.92 -11.25
CA ASP A 18 -20.17 -25.30 -10.24
C ASP A 18 -20.01 -23.79 -10.53
N PRO A 19 -20.07 -22.92 -9.50
CA PRO A 19 -19.91 -21.49 -9.69
C PRO A 19 -18.50 -21.14 -10.16
N ILE A 20 -18.41 -20.16 -11.04
CA ILE A 20 -17.18 -19.49 -11.44
C ILE A 20 -16.89 -18.42 -10.37
N PRO A 21 -15.77 -18.52 -9.63
CA PRO A 21 -15.47 -17.58 -8.55
C PRO A 21 -15.12 -16.19 -9.09
N TYR A 22 -15.49 -15.15 -8.34
CA TYR A 22 -15.04 -13.79 -8.63
C TYR A 22 -13.60 -13.57 -8.22
N TRP A 23 -12.80 -13.01 -9.12
CA TRP A 23 -11.45 -12.54 -8.83
C TRP A 23 -11.40 -11.05 -8.50
N PHE A 24 -12.44 -10.31 -8.86
CA PHE A 24 -12.64 -8.91 -8.46
C PHE A 24 -14.13 -8.67 -8.35
N TYR A 25 -14.61 -8.28 -7.17
CA TYR A 25 -16.03 -8.07 -6.91
C TYR A 25 -16.27 -7.12 -5.74
N LEU A 26 -17.50 -6.61 -5.66
CA LEU A 26 -17.98 -5.80 -4.57
C LEU A 26 -18.41 -6.70 -3.41
N ARG A 27 -17.66 -6.64 -2.29
CA ARG A 27 -18.02 -7.36 -1.07
C ARG A 27 -19.21 -6.71 -0.36
N ALA A 28 -19.26 -5.38 -0.40
CA ALA A 28 -20.28 -4.61 0.27
C ALA A 28 -21.65 -4.82 -0.41
N PRO A 29 -22.77 -4.59 0.30
CA PRO A 29 -24.08 -4.57 -0.35
C PRO A 29 -24.10 -3.55 -1.49
N ASN A 30 -24.88 -3.82 -2.53
CA ASN A 30 -24.95 -2.98 -3.72
C ASN A 30 -25.24 -1.48 -3.43
N ILE A 31 -26.01 -1.19 -2.38
CA ILE A 31 -26.40 0.17 -1.92
C ILE A 31 -25.35 0.75 -0.95
N CYS A 32 -24.06 0.47 -1.17
CA CYS A 32 -22.99 0.93 -0.30
C CYS A 32 -22.68 2.42 -0.50
N THR A 33 -22.39 3.11 0.60
CA THR A 33 -21.73 4.44 0.60
C THR A 33 -20.22 4.31 0.75
N ASP A 34 -19.78 3.25 1.40
CA ASP A 34 -18.39 2.85 1.58
C ASP A 34 -18.25 1.44 1.02
N CYS A 35 -17.72 1.36 -0.20
CA CYS A 35 -17.80 0.17 -1.02
C CYS A 35 -16.44 -0.54 -1.01
N GLU A 36 -16.40 -1.72 -0.40
CA GLU A 36 -15.22 -2.56 -0.30
C GLU A 36 -15.14 -3.52 -1.48
N MET A 37 -14.06 -3.45 -2.26
CA MET A 37 -13.74 -4.41 -3.31
C MET A 37 -12.86 -5.53 -2.76
N MET A 38 -13.06 -6.76 -3.21
CA MET A 38 -12.25 -7.92 -2.82
C MET A 38 -11.87 -8.81 -4.00
N SER A 39 -10.92 -9.71 -3.75
CA SER A 39 -10.48 -10.74 -4.70
C SER A 39 -10.53 -12.13 -4.06
N LEU A 40 -11.08 -13.12 -4.78
CA LEU A 40 -10.96 -14.55 -4.42
C LEU A 40 -9.97 -15.29 -5.32
N ALA A 41 -9.05 -14.58 -5.98
CA ALA A 41 -8.00 -15.22 -6.77
C ALA A 41 -7.12 -16.11 -5.86
N PRO A 42 -7.09 -17.45 -6.08
CA PRO A 42 -6.33 -18.36 -5.23
C PRO A 42 -4.86 -18.33 -5.61
N THR A 43 -3.94 -18.41 -4.63
CA THR A 43 -2.50 -18.48 -4.95
C THR A 43 -2.15 -19.80 -5.67
N PRO A 44 -1.08 -19.82 -6.49
CA PRO A 44 -0.61 -21.05 -7.13
C PRO A 44 -0.39 -22.21 -6.16
N GLU A 45 0.14 -21.94 -4.96
CA GLU A 45 0.37 -22.93 -3.91
C GLU A 45 -0.96 -23.53 -3.43
N HIS A 46 -1.99 -22.69 -3.26
CA HIS A 46 -3.32 -23.18 -2.89
C HIS A 46 -3.91 -24.08 -3.98
N ILE A 47 -3.70 -23.74 -5.25
CA ILE A 47 -4.13 -24.57 -6.39
C ILE A 47 -3.36 -25.91 -6.38
N GLN A 48 -2.05 -25.89 -6.14
CA GLN A 48 -1.23 -27.11 -6.01
C GLN A 48 -1.72 -28.03 -4.89
N ASP A 49 -2.05 -27.46 -3.73
CA ASP A 49 -2.56 -28.21 -2.58
C ASP A 49 -3.94 -28.82 -2.88
N GLN A 50 -4.82 -28.07 -3.54
CA GLN A 50 -6.14 -28.56 -3.97
C GLN A 50 -6.02 -29.71 -4.97
N VAL A 51 -5.14 -29.59 -5.98
CA VAL A 51 -4.89 -30.67 -6.95
C VAL A 51 -4.32 -31.91 -6.25
N SER A 52 -3.37 -31.72 -5.33
CA SER A 52 -2.79 -32.83 -4.56
C SER A 52 -3.85 -33.56 -3.74
N THR A 53 -4.66 -32.81 -3.00
CA THR A 53 -5.77 -33.34 -2.20
C THR A 53 -6.80 -34.07 -3.07
N TYR A 54 -7.12 -33.51 -4.24
CA TYR A 54 -8.03 -34.13 -5.19
C TYR A 54 -7.49 -35.47 -5.69
N VAL A 55 -6.21 -35.54 -6.05
CA VAL A 55 -5.56 -36.77 -6.50
C VAL A 55 -5.57 -37.82 -5.39
N GLU A 56 -5.17 -37.47 -4.17
CA GLU A 56 -5.16 -38.39 -3.02
C GLU A 56 -6.54 -39.01 -2.76
N ARG A 57 -7.58 -38.18 -2.79
CA ARG A 57 -8.95 -38.61 -2.51
C ARG A 57 -9.54 -39.50 -3.60
N ASN A 58 -9.24 -39.21 -4.87
CA ASN A 58 -9.89 -39.87 -6.00
C ASN A 58 -9.11 -41.03 -6.59
N LEU A 59 -7.78 -41.06 -6.43
CA LEU A 59 -6.93 -42.12 -6.99
C LEU A 59 -7.35 -43.53 -6.57
N PRO A 60 -7.73 -43.82 -5.30
CA PRO A 60 -8.18 -45.17 -4.91
C PRO A 60 -9.34 -45.70 -5.75
N SER A 61 -10.29 -44.82 -6.11
CA SER A 61 -11.43 -45.16 -6.97
C SER A 61 -10.97 -45.47 -8.40
N CYS A 62 -10.05 -44.68 -8.94
CA CYS A 62 -9.45 -44.88 -10.27
C CYS A 62 -8.67 -46.20 -10.36
N LEU A 63 -7.97 -46.59 -9.30
CA LEU A 63 -7.24 -47.85 -9.24
C LEU A 63 -8.19 -49.06 -9.17
N ASN A 64 -9.42 -48.87 -8.68
CA ASN A 64 -10.45 -49.91 -8.54
C ASN A 64 -9.90 -51.19 -7.89
N GLY A 65 -9.07 -51.02 -6.85
CA GLY A 65 -8.40 -52.11 -6.14
C GLY A 65 -7.52 -53.00 -7.02
N PHE A 66 -7.09 -52.52 -8.19
CA PHE A 66 -6.36 -53.26 -9.21
C PHE A 66 -7.05 -54.55 -9.68
N ARG A 67 -8.39 -54.58 -9.69
CA ARG A 67 -9.20 -55.79 -9.97
C ARG A 67 -8.73 -56.57 -11.21
N VAL A 68 -8.46 -55.87 -12.31
CA VAL A 68 -8.04 -56.48 -13.59
C VAL A 68 -6.70 -57.22 -13.48
N PHE A 69 -5.77 -56.73 -12.66
CA PHE A 69 -4.49 -57.40 -12.41
C PHE A 69 -4.65 -58.54 -11.41
N LYS A 70 -5.49 -58.37 -10.39
CA LYS A 70 -5.82 -59.44 -9.43
C LYS A 70 -6.44 -60.66 -10.11
N GLU A 71 -7.31 -60.45 -11.10
CA GLU A 71 -7.88 -61.50 -11.95
C GLU A 71 -6.83 -62.25 -12.79
N GLN A 72 -5.67 -61.65 -13.05
CA GLN A 72 -4.53 -62.25 -13.77
C GLN A 72 -3.50 -62.90 -12.84
N GLY A 73 -3.83 -63.07 -11.55
CA GLY A 73 -2.98 -63.71 -10.56
C GLY A 73 -1.90 -62.82 -9.94
N PHE A 74 -2.00 -61.50 -10.09
CA PHE A 74 -1.16 -60.57 -9.33
C PHE A 74 -1.77 -60.34 -7.94
N ASP A 75 -0.94 -60.42 -6.91
CA ASP A 75 -1.27 -59.91 -5.58
C ASP A 75 -0.71 -58.49 -5.47
N ILE A 76 -1.57 -57.52 -5.14
CA ILE A 76 -1.23 -56.10 -5.13
C ILE A 76 -1.79 -55.51 -3.84
N ASP A 77 -0.87 -55.09 -2.98
CA ASP A 77 -1.15 -54.35 -1.75
C ASP A 77 -0.53 -52.94 -1.86
N TYR A 78 -1.29 -51.93 -1.48
CA TYR A 78 -0.87 -50.53 -1.50
C TYR A 78 -1.50 -49.80 -0.32
N ASN A 79 -0.73 -48.92 0.32
CA ASN A 79 -1.17 -48.16 1.49
C ASN A 79 -0.62 -46.72 1.43
N ASN A 80 -1.22 -45.81 2.20
CA ASN A 80 -0.74 -44.43 2.40
C ASN A 80 -0.42 -43.67 1.10
N ILE A 81 -1.44 -43.46 0.26
CA ILE A 81 -1.31 -42.59 -0.91
C ILE A 81 -1.11 -41.15 -0.43
N SER A 82 -0.04 -40.50 -0.89
CA SER A 82 0.09 -39.05 -0.84
C SER A 82 0.49 -38.51 -2.19
N ALA A 83 0.10 -37.27 -2.48
CA ALA A 83 0.43 -36.58 -3.72
C ALA A 83 1.05 -35.22 -3.44
N THR A 84 1.91 -34.78 -4.34
CA THR A 84 2.47 -33.43 -4.34
C THR A 84 2.40 -32.91 -5.77
N THR A 85 1.83 -31.73 -5.92
CA THR A 85 1.68 -31.06 -7.22
C THR A 85 2.63 -29.88 -7.29
N ASP A 86 3.30 -29.74 -8.42
CA ASP A 86 4.18 -28.62 -8.73
C ASP A 86 3.76 -28.01 -10.08
N ILE A 87 3.43 -26.72 -10.08
CA ILE A 87 3.05 -25.98 -11.29
C ILE A 87 4.31 -25.31 -11.83
N ALA A 88 4.88 -25.89 -12.89
CA ALA A 88 5.99 -25.28 -13.60
C ALA A 88 5.47 -24.32 -14.70
N THR A 89 6.40 -23.72 -15.44
CA THR A 89 6.06 -22.77 -16.52
C THR A 89 5.27 -23.42 -17.65
N ASP A 90 5.67 -24.63 -18.06
CA ASP A 90 5.14 -25.30 -19.26
C ASP A 90 4.32 -26.57 -18.96
N ASP A 91 4.47 -27.16 -17.78
CA ASP A 91 3.75 -28.36 -17.36
C ASP A 91 3.36 -28.32 -15.88
N ILE A 92 2.46 -29.23 -15.49
CA ILE A 92 2.14 -29.50 -14.09
C ILE A 92 2.69 -30.89 -13.77
N SER A 93 3.59 -30.98 -12.79
CA SER A 93 4.10 -32.27 -12.34
C SER A 93 3.34 -32.73 -11.10
N VAL A 94 2.87 -33.98 -11.11
CA VAL A 94 2.18 -34.61 -9.99
C VAL A 94 3.01 -35.82 -9.57
N SER A 95 3.54 -35.74 -8.36
CA SER A 95 4.38 -36.76 -7.71
C SER A 95 3.54 -37.50 -6.67
N ILE A 96 3.22 -38.76 -6.94
CA ILE A 96 2.41 -39.62 -6.08
C ILE A 96 3.33 -40.59 -5.35
N GLN A 97 3.32 -40.55 -4.02
CA GLN A 97 3.91 -41.59 -3.17
C GLN A 97 2.84 -42.66 -2.96
N ILE A 98 3.06 -43.84 -3.51
CA ILE A 98 2.14 -44.98 -3.43
C ILE A 98 2.95 -46.26 -3.22
N PRO A 99 3.45 -46.50 -2.00
CA PRO A 99 4.19 -47.72 -1.69
C PRO A 99 3.29 -48.93 -1.94
N MET A 100 3.61 -49.67 -2.99
CA MET A 100 2.85 -50.79 -3.50
C MET A 100 3.77 -51.98 -3.71
N ASP A 101 3.42 -53.10 -3.10
CA ASP A 101 4.10 -54.37 -3.29
C ASP A 101 3.26 -55.21 -4.27
N ILE A 102 3.89 -55.61 -5.39
CA ILE A 102 3.27 -56.41 -6.45
C ILE A 102 3.93 -57.78 -6.46
N THR A 103 3.16 -58.84 -6.22
CA THR A 103 3.64 -60.22 -6.20
C THR A 103 2.98 -61.06 -7.29
N LYS A 104 3.79 -61.82 -8.05
CA LYS A 104 3.32 -62.84 -9.00
C LYS A 104 4.29 -64.00 -9.08
N ASP A 105 3.76 -65.23 -9.00
CA ASP A 105 4.53 -66.48 -9.07
C ASP A 105 5.74 -66.52 -8.09
N GLY A 106 5.57 -65.92 -6.90
CA GLY A 106 6.59 -65.85 -5.86
C GLY A 106 7.65 -64.74 -6.03
N SER A 107 7.58 -63.93 -7.10
CA SER A 107 8.41 -62.75 -7.29
C SER A 107 7.68 -61.49 -6.83
N THR A 108 8.34 -60.65 -6.03
CA THR A 108 7.79 -59.37 -5.54
C THR A 108 8.60 -58.20 -6.08
N THR A 109 7.90 -57.18 -6.57
CA THR A 109 8.47 -55.87 -6.93
C THR A 109 7.75 -54.78 -6.16
N ARG A 110 8.50 -53.77 -5.71
CA ARG A 110 7.97 -52.61 -4.98
C ARG A 110 8.01 -51.37 -5.86
N ILE A 111 6.91 -50.63 -5.89
CA ILE A 111 6.82 -49.30 -6.48
C ILE A 111 6.60 -48.33 -5.34
N GLU A 112 7.46 -47.32 -5.18
CA GLU A 112 7.31 -46.35 -4.09
C GLU A 112 6.71 -45.03 -4.57
N LYS A 113 7.08 -44.62 -5.78
CA LYS A 113 6.76 -43.30 -6.31
C LYS A 113 6.40 -43.40 -7.79
N VAL A 114 5.37 -42.66 -8.17
CA VAL A 114 4.94 -42.47 -9.56
C VAL A 114 4.90 -40.97 -9.82
N ASN A 115 5.51 -40.54 -10.92
CA ASN A 115 5.42 -39.16 -11.38
C ASN A 115 4.68 -39.13 -12.70
N THR A 116 3.83 -38.12 -12.87
CA THR A 116 3.22 -37.79 -14.15
C THR A 116 3.35 -36.31 -14.40
N ASN A 117 3.57 -35.93 -15.66
CA ASN A 117 3.58 -34.53 -16.08
C ASN A 117 2.37 -34.31 -16.99
N ILE A 118 1.59 -33.29 -16.68
CA ILE A 118 0.44 -32.85 -17.44
C ILE A 118 0.91 -31.70 -18.32
N ASP A 119 0.82 -31.88 -19.64
CA ASP A 119 1.22 -30.89 -20.66
C ASP A 119 0.22 -29.71 -20.67
N LEU A 120 0.32 -28.85 -19.66
CA LEU A 120 -0.53 -27.69 -19.42
C LEU A 120 0.34 -26.55 -18.89
N SER A 121 0.46 -25.49 -19.69
CA SER A 121 1.19 -24.27 -19.32
C SER A 121 0.34 -23.37 -18.40
N PHE A 122 -0.11 -23.92 -17.28
CA PHE A 122 -1.01 -23.26 -16.35
C PHE A 122 -0.43 -21.95 -15.81
N SER A 123 0.88 -21.90 -15.57
CA SER A 123 1.56 -20.68 -15.13
C SER A 123 1.30 -19.49 -16.07
N ASN A 124 1.40 -19.66 -17.39
CA ASN A 124 1.12 -18.58 -18.35
C ASN A 124 -0.37 -18.17 -18.35
N ILE A 125 -1.27 -19.15 -18.17
CA ILE A 125 -2.73 -18.91 -18.13
C ILE A 125 -3.10 -18.15 -16.86
N TYR A 126 -2.57 -18.58 -15.71
CA TYR A 126 -2.81 -17.96 -14.42
C TYR A 126 -2.21 -16.54 -14.38
N LEU A 127 -0.98 -16.35 -14.86
CA LEU A 127 -0.38 -15.01 -14.96
C LEU A 127 -1.25 -14.07 -15.82
N LEU A 128 -1.73 -14.55 -16.98
CA LEU A 128 -2.65 -13.77 -17.82
C LEU A 128 -3.95 -13.43 -17.10
N ALA A 129 -4.57 -14.39 -16.41
CA ALA A 129 -5.77 -14.15 -15.61
C ALA A 129 -5.54 -13.09 -14.53
N THR A 130 -4.42 -13.19 -13.81
CA THR A 130 -4.07 -12.23 -12.76
C THR A 130 -3.79 -10.84 -13.32
N SER A 131 -3.13 -10.74 -14.48
CA SER A 131 -2.90 -9.45 -15.14
C SER A 131 -4.21 -8.79 -15.57
N ILE A 132 -5.18 -9.55 -16.06
CA ILE A 132 -6.51 -9.02 -16.42
C ILE A 132 -7.24 -8.51 -15.18
N ALA A 133 -7.31 -9.33 -14.13
CA ALA A 133 -7.98 -8.93 -12.89
C ALA A 133 -7.32 -7.73 -12.21
N PHE A 134 -5.98 -7.67 -12.25
CA PHE A 134 -5.22 -6.57 -11.68
C PHE A 134 -5.38 -5.27 -12.49
N GLU A 135 -5.37 -5.36 -13.83
CA GLU A 135 -5.66 -4.21 -14.69
C GLU A 135 -7.04 -3.64 -14.36
N GLU A 136 -8.04 -4.52 -14.23
CA GLU A 136 -9.39 -4.11 -13.89
C GLU A 136 -9.46 -3.44 -12.51
N MET A 137 -8.75 -4.00 -11.52
CA MET A 137 -8.71 -3.44 -10.18
C MET A 137 -8.11 -2.02 -10.13
N ILE A 138 -7.07 -1.76 -10.93
CA ILE A 138 -6.38 -0.45 -10.94
C ILE A 138 -7.13 0.56 -11.81
N ASN A 139 -7.48 0.16 -13.03
CA ASN A 139 -7.93 1.08 -14.07
C ASN A 139 -9.45 1.07 -14.26
N GLN A 140 -10.17 0.08 -13.71
CA GLN A 140 -11.64 -0.05 -13.83
C GLN A 140 -12.10 0.10 -15.27
N THR A 141 -11.43 -0.67 -16.14
CA THR A 141 -11.53 -0.50 -17.58
C THR A 141 -12.88 -0.96 -18.08
N LEU A 142 -13.47 -2.00 -17.47
CA LEU A 142 -14.81 -2.45 -17.85
C LEU A 142 -15.89 -1.45 -17.41
N GLU A 143 -15.74 -0.78 -16.27
CA GLU A 143 -16.60 0.32 -15.85
C GLU A 143 -16.56 1.49 -16.84
N ASP A 144 -15.37 1.95 -17.18
CA ASP A 144 -15.18 3.07 -18.10
C ASP A 144 -15.75 2.72 -19.49
N LEU A 145 -15.50 1.49 -19.97
CA LEU A 145 -16.10 0.98 -21.19
C LEU A 145 -17.63 0.95 -21.11
N PHE A 146 -18.20 0.49 -19.99
CA PHE A 146 -19.64 0.51 -19.80
C PHE A 146 -20.21 1.93 -19.84
N LEU A 147 -19.55 2.91 -19.22
CA LEU A 147 -19.98 4.31 -19.26
C LEU A 147 -19.91 4.90 -20.68
N TYR A 148 -18.90 4.53 -21.48
CA TYR A 148 -18.84 4.91 -22.90
C TYR A 148 -19.98 4.31 -23.70
N LEU A 149 -20.27 3.02 -23.50
CA LEU A 149 -21.41 2.34 -24.14
C LEU A 149 -22.74 2.95 -23.69
N LEU A 150 -22.87 3.27 -22.41
CA LEU A 150 -24.05 3.93 -21.87
C LEU A 150 -24.28 5.28 -22.55
N SER A 151 -23.22 6.08 -22.74
CA SER A 151 -23.28 7.35 -23.46
C SER A 151 -23.70 7.17 -24.93
N ASP A 152 -23.13 6.20 -25.65
CA ASP A 152 -23.47 5.90 -27.05
C ASP A 152 -24.92 5.45 -27.24
N TYR A 153 -25.38 4.51 -26.42
CA TYR A 153 -26.73 3.97 -26.54
C TYR A 153 -27.81 4.95 -26.03
N SER A 154 -27.40 6.08 -25.43
CA SER A 154 -28.29 7.09 -24.84
C SER A 154 -28.31 8.45 -25.55
N LEU A 155 -27.58 8.60 -26.66
CA LEU A 155 -27.30 9.87 -27.37
C LEU A 155 -28.50 10.83 -27.56
N VAL A 156 -29.71 10.33 -27.79
CA VAL A 156 -30.90 11.18 -27.96
C VAL A 156 -32.07 10.58 -27.19
N PRO A 157 -32.82 11.39 -26.41
CA PRO A 157 -34.03 10.94 -25.77
C PRO A 157 -34.98 10.26 -26.75
N ASN A 158 -35.12 8.95 -26.61
CA ASN A 158 -35.96 8.08 -27.43
C ASN A 158 -36.71 7.13 -26.48
N PRO A 159 -38.05 7.03 -26.56
CA PRO A 159 -38.80 6.08 -25.71
C PRO A 159 -38.37 4.62 -25.92
N ASN A 160 -37.78 4.32 -27.07
CA ASN A 160 -37.22 3.02 -27.40
C ASN A 160 -35.72 2.85 -27.08
N GLY A 161 -35.05 3.89 -26.56
CA GLY A 161 -33.66 3.85 -26.10
C GLY A 161 -33.54 3.77 -24.57
N ILE A 162 -32.35 4.03 -24.05
CA ILE A 162 -32.11 4.19 -22.60
C ILE A 162 -31.98 5.68 -22.23
N PRO A 163 -32.26 6.08 -20.98
CA PRO A 163 -32.09 7.47 -20.55
C PRO A 163 -30.62 7.96 -20.69
N PRO A 164 -30.37 9.19 -21.16
CA PRO A 164 -29.02 9.74 -21.20
C PRO A 164 -28.45 10.05 -19.82
N ILE A 165 -27.14 9.91 -19.62
CA ILE A 165 -26.50 10.45 -18.40
C ILE A 165 -26.84 11.94 -18.25
N SER A 166 -26.72 12.69 -19.35
CA SER A 166 -27.07 14.10 -19.45
C SER A 166 -27.51 14.46 -20.87
N TRP A 167 -28.61 15.21 -21.01
CA TRP A 167 -29.07 15.76 -22.29
C TRP A 167 -29.98 16.98 -22.11
N ILE A 168 -29.98 17.89 -23.08
CA ILE A 168 -30.89 19.04 -23.11
C ILE A 168 -31.67 19.05 -24.42
N ASP A 169 -33.00 19.14 -24.35
CA ASP A 169 -33.89 19.25 -25.52
C ASP A 169 -34.86 20.43 -25.36
N LYS A 170 -35.13 21.17 -26.45
CA LYS A 170 -36.10 22.27 -26.51
C LYS A 170 -37.46 21.87 -27.09
N LYS A 171 -37.71 20.58 -27.32
CA LYS A 171 -39.02 20.07 -27.76
C LYS A 171 -40.08 20.23 -26.67
N THR A 172 -41.33 20.39 -27.08
CA THR A 172 -42.48 20.44 -26.14
C THR A 172 -42.87 19.07 -25.61
N THR A 173 -42.50 18.00 -26.33
CA THR A 173 -42.72 16.61 -25.91
C THR A 173 -41.54 16.11 -25.07
N THR A 174 -41.83 15.53 -23.91
CA THR A 174 -40.85 14.86 -23.06
C THR A 174 -40.86 13.36 -23.31
N VAL A 175 -39.69 12.72 -23.21
CA VAL A 175 -39.57 11.26 -23.20
C VAL A 175 -39.55 10.77 -21.76
N THR A 176 -40.21 9.65 -21.50
CA THR A 176 -40.20 8.95 -20.20
C THR A 176 -39.87 7.49 -20.42
N TRP A 177 -39.20 6.87 -19.46
CA TRP A 177 -38.80 5.47 -19.54
C TRP A 177 -39.41 4.63 -18.42
N ASP A 178 -39.65 3.37 -18.71
CA ASP A 178 -40.00 2.35 -17.71
C ASP A 178 -38.70 1.68 -17.22
N ILE A 179 -38.54 1.56 -15.90
CA ILE A 179 -37.29 1.08 -15.30
C ILE A 179 -36.95 -0.34 -15.76
N GLN A 180 -37.94 -1.25 -15.81
CA GLN A 180 -37.70 -2.63 -16.24
C GLN A 180 -37.27 -2.69 -17.70
N GLN A 181 -37.89 -1.89 -18.58
CA GLN A 181 -37.48 -1.83 -19.98
C GLN A 181 -36.07 -1.26 -20.17
N VAL A 182 -35.62 -0.36 -19.29
CA VAL A 182 -34.24 0.15 -19.31
C VAL A 182 -33.28 -0.95 -18.88
N GLU A 183 -33.57 -1.65 -17.79
CA GLU A 183 -32.78 -2.80 -17.32
C GLU A 183 -32.64 -3.87 -18.42
N ASP A 184 -33.75 -4.30 -19.01
CA ASP A 184 -33.77 -5.30 -20.08
C ASP A 184 -32.93 -4.85 -21.29
N ARG A 185 -32.97 -3.56 -21.64
CA ARG A 185 -32.17 -3.01 -22.74
C ARG A 185 -30.68 -2.96 -22.42
N LEU A 186 -30.33 -2.59 -21.19
CA LEU A 186 -28.95 -2.62 -20.72
C LEU A 186 -28.39 -4.05 -20.82
N LYS A 187 -29.10 -5.03 -20.27
CA LYS A 187 -28.68 -6.44 -20.30
C LYS A 187 -28.52 -6.98 -21.72
N GLN A 188 -29.52 -6.77 -22.58
CA GLN A 188 -29.56 -7.38 -23.91
C GLN A 188 -28.67 -6.65 -24.94
N TYR A 189 -28.79 -5.33 -25.03
CA TYR A 189 -28.22 -4.56 -26.14
C TYR A 189 -26.94 -3.82 -25.77
N VAL A 190 -26.81 -3.34 -24.52
CA VAL A 190 -25.61 -2.61 -24.10
C VAL A 190 -24.54 -3.59 -23.62
N ILE A 191 -24.86 -4.45 -22.66
CA ILE A 191 -23.88 -5.37 -22.07
C ILE A 191 -23.72 -6.60 -22.96
N GLY A 192 -24.78 -7.36 -23.20
CA GLY A 192 -24.71 -8.67 -23.88
C GLY A 192 -24.24 -8.64 -25.33
N THR A 193 -24.37 -7.52 -26.02
CA THR A 193 -23.88 -7.39 -27.40
C THR A 193 -22.42 -6.94 -27.44
N ASN A 194 -21.98 -6.09 -26.50
CA ASN A 194 -20.70 -5.38 -26.61
C ASN A 194 -19.59 -6.00 -25.76
N PHE A 195 -19.88 -6.53 -24.57
CA PHE A 195 -18.84 -7.10 -23.71
C PHE A 195 -18.17 -8.34 -24.32
N ASN A 196 -18.90 -9.08 -25.16
CA ASN A 196 -18.35 -10.21 -25.90
C ASN A 196 -17.37 -9.80 -27.02
N LEU A 197 -17.26 -8.50 -27.34
CA LEU A 197 -16.34 -7.96 -28.34
C LEU A 197 -15.00 -7.51 -27.73
N ILE A 198 -14.87 -7.52 -26.41
CA ILE A 198 -13.63 -7.14 -25.73
C ILE A 198 -12.54 -8.16 -26.09
N GLN A 199 -11.36 -7.64 -26.43
CA GLN A 199 -10.21 -8.44 -26.82
C GLN A 199 -8.94 -7.95 -26.13
N ILE A 200 -7.99 -8.85 -25.95
CA ILE A 200 -6.71 -8.54 -25.34
C ILE A 200 -5.59 -8.63 -26.38
N ASP A 201 -4.88 -7.53 -26.56
CA ASP A 201 -3.74 -7.43 -27.47
C ASP A 201 -2.73 -8.54 -27.20
N LYS A 202 -2.09 -9.01 -28.28
CA LYS A 202 -1.08 -10.08 -28.25
C LYS A 202 -1.55 -11.46 -27.76
N THR A 203 -2.85 -11.69 -27.67
CA THR A 203 -3.44 -13.03 -27.48
C THR A 203 -3.88 -13.62 -28.82
N ARG A 204 -4.10 -14.94 -28.86
CA ARG A 204 -4.58 -15.62 -30.06
C ARG A 204 -5.97 -15.13 -30.44
N GLY A 205 -6.14 -14.73 -31.70
CA GLY A 205 -7.44 -14.33 -32.24
C GLY A 205 -7.78 -12.86 -32.04
N ALA A 206 -7.00 -12.13 -31.24
CA ALA A 206 -7.17 -10.69 -31.09
C ALA A 206 -6.93 -9.97 -32.42
N GLN A 207 -7.94 -9.22 -32.87
CA GLN A 207 -7.98 -8.43 -34.08
C GLN A 207 -8.74 -7.14 -33.81
N ARG A 208 -8.11 -6.00 -34.12
CA ARG A 208 -8.80 -4.71 -34.06
C ARG A 208 -10.00 -4.70 -35.00
N ILE A 209 -11.14 -4.29 -34.45
CA ILE A 209 -12.36 -4.05 -35.23
C ILE A 209 -12.22 -2.65 -35.84
N ASN A 210 -12.39 -2.55 -37.16
CA ASN A 210 -12.40 -1.28 -37.86
C ASN A 210 -13.85 -0.87 -38.15
N ALA A 211 -14.18 0.38 -37.87
CA ALA A 211 -15.45 1.02 -38.19
C ALA A 211 -15.23 2.24 -39.10
N ASP A 212 -16.19 2.50 -39.98
CA ASP A 212 -16.15 3.69 -40.84
C ASP A 212 -16.44 4.98 -40.06
N ASN A 213 -17.20 4.87 -38.96
CA ASN A 213 -17.54 5.97 -38.08
C ASN A 213 -16.42 6.17 -37.04
N PRO A 214 -15.79 7.35 -36.95
CA PRO A 214 -14.74 7.61 -35.96
C PRO A 214 -15.18 7.41 -34.51
N PHE A 215 -16.46 7.61 -34.21
CA PHE A 215 -17.01 7.41 -32.88
C PHE A 215 -17.10 5.92 -32.53
N GLU A 216 -17.66 5.10 -33.43
CA GLU A 216 -17.68 3.63 -33.28
C GLU A 216 -16.25 3.07 -33.21
N GLN A 217 -15.32 3.62 -34.00
CA GLN A 217 -13.91 3.26 -33.94
C GLN A 217 -13.30 3.54 -32.57
N GLY A 218 -13.68 4.65 -31.92
CA GLY A 218 -13.25 4.97 -30.56
C GLY A 218 -13.71 3.93 -29.54
N ILE A 219 -14.97 3.47 -29.65
CA ILE A 219 -15.51 2.40 -28.80
C ILE A 219 -14.77 1.09 -29.03
N TYR A 220 -14.54 0.69 -30.29
CA TYR A 220 -13.81 -0.54 -30.59
C TYR A 220 -12.34 -0.50 -30.20
N GLU A 221 -11.68 0.66 -30.26
CA GLU A 221 -10.32 0.83 -29.71
C GLU A 221 -10.33 0.70 -28.18
N ALA A 222 -11.36 1.21 -27.48
CA ALA A 222 -11.51 1.04 -26.04
C ALA A 222 -11.75 -0.43 -25.63
N MET A 223 -12.36 -1.25 -26.50
CA MET A 223 -12.54 -2.69 -26.30
C MET A 223 -11.27 -3.51 -26.60
N TYR A 224 -10.22 -2.92 -27.16
CA TYR A 224 -8.98 -3.59 -27.52
C TYR A 224 -7.88 -3.31 -26.49
N LEU A 225 -7.86 -4.13 -25.43
CA LEU A 225 -7.08 -3.90 -24.22
C LEU A 225 -5.60 -4.25 -24.42
N LYS A 226 -4.68 -3.31 -24.11
CA LYS A 226 -3.23 -3.45 -24.30
C LYS A 226 -2.49 -3.72 -23.00
N ILE A 227 -2.90 -4.76 -22.28
CA ILE A 227 -2.36 -5.07 -20.95
C ILE A 227 -1.06 -5.90 -21.00
N LEU A 228 -0.78 -6.57 -22.13
CA LEU A 228 0.33 -7.51 -22.23
C LEU A 228 1.58 -6.89 -22.85
N THR A 229 2.73 -7.13 -22.22
CA THR A 229 4.03 -6.81 -22.80
C THR A 229 4.52 -7.91 -23.74
N LYS A 230 4.23 -9.18 -23.44
CA LYS A 230 4.67 -10.37 -24.18
C LYS A 230 3.55 -10.98 -25.01
N GLU A 231 3.90 -11.52 -26.17
CA GLU A 231 2.96 -12.30 -26.99
C GLU A 231 2.62 -13.66 -26.36
N LEU A 232 1.33 -13.97 -26.34
CA LEU A 232 0.75 -15.23 -25.88
C LEU A 232 -0.06 -15.86 -27.04
N PRO A 233 0.62 -16.30 -28.13
CA PRO A 233 -0.05 -16.69 -29.38
C PRO A 233 -0.88 -17.98 -29.28
N ASN A 234 -0.91 -18.62 -28.12
CA ASN A 234 -1.60 -19.89 -27.90
C ASN A 234 -2.79 -19.77 -26.95
N GLN A 235 -2.90 -18.65 -26.25
CA GLN A 235 -3.99 -18.36 -25.34
C GLN A 235 -4.93 -17.38 -26.04
N GLU A 236 -6.20 -17.73 -26.12
CA GLU A 236 -7.27 -16.86 -26.59
C GLU A 236 -8.06 -16.39 -25.39
N VAL A 237 -8.35 -15.09 -25.31
CA VAL A 237 -9.14 -14.51 -24.23
C VAL A 237 -10.46 -14.03 -24.77
N THR A 238 -11.55 -14.44 -24.13
CA THR A 238 -12.90 -14.00 -24.45
C THR A 238 -13.60 -13.53 -23.18
N PHE A 239 -14.33 -12.43 -23.28
CA PHE A 239 -15.22 -11.95 -22.24
C PHE A 239 -16.63 -12.44 -22.56
N PHE A 240 -17.37 -12.87 -21.54
CA PHE A 240 -18.69 -13.45 -21.67
C PHE A 240 -19.65 -12.83 -20.66
N TYR A 241 -20.81 -12.39 -21.17
CA TYR A 241 -21.95 -12.00 -20.37
C TYR A 241 -23.20 -12.78 -20.78
N ASN A 242 -23.94 -13.32 -19.81
CA ASN A 242 -25.25 -13.91 -20.03
C ASN A 242 -26.37 -12.91 -19.71
N PRO A 243 -27.17 -12.46 -20.70
CA PRO A 243 -28.30 -11.56 -20.47
C PRO A 243 -29.40 -12.11 -19.56
N GLU A 244 -29.41 -13.41 -19.24
CA GLU A 244 -30.34 -13.97 -18.26
C GLU A 244 -29.89 -13.74 -16.82
N TRP A 245 -28.61 -13.40 -16.57
CA TRP A 245 -28.15 -13.09 -15.22
C TRP A 245 -28.86 -11.87 -14.66
N PRO A 246 -29.37 -11.92 -13.42
CA PRO A 246 -29.86 -10.72 -12.75
C PRO A 246 -28.68 -9.77 -12.53
N ILE A 247 -28.99 -8.48 -12.61
CA ILE A 247 -28.03 -7.41 -12.34
C ILE A 247 -28.57 -6.58 -11.17
N TYR A 248 -27.68 -5.92 -10.43
CA TYR A 248 -28.12 -4.80 -9.61
C TYR A 248 -28.31 -3.60 -10.53
N PHE A 249 -29.48 -2.98 -10.47
CA PHE A 249 -29.80 -1.80 -11.27
C PHE A 249 -30.67 -0.83 -10.47
N ASP A 250 -30.12 0.35 -10.21
CA ASP A 250 -30.87 1.51 -9.78
C ASP A 250 -30.58 2.71 -10.68
N ILE A 251 -31.60 3.53 -10.89
CA ILE A 251 -31.51 4.73 -11.71
C ILE A 251 -32.37 5.84 -11.11
N SER A 252 -31.76 7.01 -10.96
CA SER A 252 -32.38 8.22 -10.42
C SER A 252 -32.31 9.37 -11.42
N PRO A 253 -33.25 10.33 -11.38
CA PRO A 253 -34.41 10.43 -10.48
C PRO A 253 -35.61 9.59 -10.94
N LYS A 254 -36.47 9.18 -9.99
CA LYS A 254 -37.73 8.46 -10.24
C LYS A 254 -38.94 9.40 -10.12
N PRO A 255 -39.92 9.38 -11.04
CA PRO A 255 -39.97 8.59 -12.27
C PRO A 255 -38.94 9.05 -13.31
N LEU A 256 -38.56 8.17 -14.24
CA LEU A 256 -37.55 8.46 -15.27
C LEU A 256 -38.08 9.46 -16.32
N ARG A 257 -37.96 10.75 -16.03
CA ARG A 257 -38.43 11.87 -16.86
C ARG A 257 -37.53 13.10 -16.67
N PRO A 258 -37.45 14.00 -17.67
CA PRO A 258 -36.64 15.20 -17.53
C PRO A 258 -37.23 16.20 -16.54
N THR A 259 -36.37 17.04 -16.00
CA THR A 259 -36.76 18.31 -15.37
C THR A 259 -37.13 19.30 -16.47
N THR A 260 -38.37 19.81 -16.44
CA THR A 260 -38.88 20.72 -17.47
C THR A 260 -38.95 22.14 -16.95
N ILE A 261 -38.34 23.08 -17.68
CA ILE A 261 -38.41 24.52 -17.41
C ILE A 261 -39.16 25.19 -18.56
N ASN A 262 -40.27 25.85 -18.22
CA ASN A 262 -41.00 26.71 -19.15
C ASN A 262 -40.57 28.16 -18.94
N THR A 263 -40.14 28.82 -20.00
CA THR A 263 -39.78 30.24 -20.00
C THR A 263 -40.85 31.02 -20.75
N ASP A 264 -41.67 31.75 -19.99
CA ASP A 264 -42.65 32.69 -20.52
C ASP A 264 -42.03 34.08 -20.65
N PHE A 265 -42.11 34.68 -21.83
CA PHE A 265 -41.60 36.03 -22.06
C PHE A 265 -42.67 37.07 -21.72
N PRO A 266 -42.36 38.08 -20.89
CA PRO A 266 -43.33 39.12 -20.52
C PRO A 266 -43.83 39.87 -21.76
N PHE A 267 -45.11 40.26 -21.74
CA PHE A 267 -45.80 40.93 -22.85
C PHE A 267 -45.91 40.12 -24.16
N ASN A 268 -45.73 38.79 -24.12
CA ASN A 268 -45.78 37.92 -25.30
C ASN A 268 -44.81 38.39 -26.42
N ILE A 269 -43.68 39.01 -26.05
CA ILE A 269 -42.68 39.47 -27.02
C ILE A 269 -42.02 38.31 -27.79
N ALA A 270 -42.07 37.10 -27.23
CA ALA A 270 -41.68 35.86 -27.88
C ALA A 270 -42.59 34.70 -27.41
N PRO A 271 -42.76 33.64 -28.22
CA PRO A 271 -43.45 32.42 -27.78
C PRO A 271 -42.78 31.81 -26.56
N SER A 272 -43.57 31.22 -25.66
CA SER A 272 -43.05 30.44 -24.54
C SER A 272 -42.12 29.33 -25.04
N THR A 273 -40.94 29.21 -24.45
CA THR A 273 -40.00 28.12 -24.77
C THR A 273 -39.98 27.10 -23.63
N GLN A 274 -39.99 25.82 -23.98
CA GLN A 274 -39.81 24.72 -23.03
C GLN A 274 -38.40 24.15 -23.20
N THR A 275 -37.69 23.97 -22.10
CA THR A 275 -36.39 23.31 -22.06
C THR A 275 -36.49 22.10 -21.11
N ASN A 276 -36.14 20.93 -21.60
CA ASN A 276 -36.12 19.68 -20.85
C ASN A 276 -34.68 19.29 -20.57
N TYR A 277 -34.34 19.14 -19.29
CA TYR A 277 -33.05 18.69 -18.79
C TYR A 277 -33.19 17.23 -18.38
N TYR A 278 -32.52 16.35 -19.11
CA TYR A 278 -32.40 14.94 -18.77
C TYR A 278 -31.08 14.79 -18.03
N GLU A 279 -31.13 14.35 -16.78
CA GLU A 279 -29.96 14.10 -15.95
C GLU A 279 -30.29 12.86 -15.13
N PHE A 280 -29.60 11.76 -15.42
CA PHE A 280 -29.85 10.46 -14.82
C PHE A 280 -28.58 9.88 -14.24
N TYR A 281 -28.71 9.30 -13.05
CA TYR A 281 -27.64 8.70 -12.27
C TYR A 281 -27.87 7.20 -12.20
N TYR A 282 -26.91 6.44 -12.75
CA TYR A 282 -26.96 4.99 -12.82
C TYR A 282 -26.11 4.39 -11.71
N ASP A 283 -26.72 3.49 -10.95
CA ASP A 283 -26.02 2.53 -10.10
C ASP A 283 -26.25 1.14 -10.70
N ILE A 284 -25.19 0.49 -11.15
CA ILE A 284 -25.29 -0.82 -11.79
C ILE A 284 -24.15 -1.72 -11.35
N SER A 285 -24.47 -2.99 -11.10
CA SER A 285 -23.47 -4.05 -10.92
C SER A 285 -23.82 -5.27 -11.74
N PHE A 286 -22.83 -5.88 -12.40
CA PHE A 286 -23.06 -7.11 -13.17
C PHE A 286 -21.78 -7.97 -13.32
N PRO A 287 -21.91 -9.31 -13.36
CA PRO A 287 -20.79 -10.22 -13.66
C PRO A 287 -20.32 -10.12 -15.10
N VAL A 288 -19.03 -10.32 -15.32
CA VAL A 288 -18.41 -10.63 -16.61
C VAL A 288 -17.47 -11.81 -16.42
N VAL A 289 -17.69 -12.89 -17.16
CA VAL A 289 -16.82 -14.07 -17.12
C VAL A 289 -15.71 -13.91 -18.13
N VAL A 290 -14.47 -14.04 -17.68
CA VAL A 290 -13.29 -14.08 -18.52
C VAL A 290 -12.89 -15.53 -18.74
N MET A 291 -12.74 -15.93 -20.01
CA MET A 291 -12.33 -17.27 -20.40
C MET A 291 -10.99 -17.21 -21.12
N ILE A 292 -10.01 -17.98 -20.65
CA ILE A 292 -8.69 -18.12 -21.28
C ILE A 292 -8.57 -19.54 -21.83
N THR A 293 -8.49 -19.67 -23.15
CA THR A 293 -8.44 -20.96 -23.84
C THR A 293 -7.07 -21.22 -24.46
N ASP A 294 -6.38 -22.26 -23.98
CA ASP A 294 -5.16 -22.80 -24.57
C ASP A 294 -5.46 -24.07 -25.37
N ASN A 295 -5.32 -24.02 -26.70
CA ASN A 295 -5.64 -25.14 -27.58
C ASN A 295 -4.48 -26.14 -27.76
N ARG A 296 -3.31 -25.87 -27.15
CA ARG A 296 -2.15 -26.76 -27.19
C ARG A 296 -2.05 -27.63 -25.96
N SER A 297 -2.57 -27.14 -24.83
CA SER A 297 -2.60 -27.93 -23.59
C SER A 297 -3.39 -29.22 -23.76
N LEU A 298 -2.97 -30.26 -23.03
CA LEU A 298 -3.62 -31.57 -22.92
C LEU A 298 -3.72 -32.39 -24.22
N ARG A 299 -3.07 -31.95 -25.32
CA ARG A 299 -3.08 -32.69 -26.61
C ARG A 299 -2.56 -34.12 -26.52
N ARG A 300 -1.57 -34.37 -25.65
CA ARG A 300 -1.01 -35.73 -25.46
C ARG A 300 -2.02 -36.71 -24.88
N HIS A 301 -3.09 -36.22 -24.26
CA HIS A 301 -4.15 -37.02 -23.67
C HIS A 301 -5.39 -37.16 -24.58
N GLY A 302 -5.30 -36.71 -25.84
CA GLY A 302 -6.40 -36.78 -26.81
C GLY A 302 -7.47 -35.68 -26.64
N GLU A 303 -7.19 -34.68 -25.80
CA GLU A 303 -8.12 -33.59 -25.49
C GLU A 303 -7.93 -32.38 -26.43
N LYS A 304 -8.95 -31.52 -26.48
CA LYS A 304 -9.06 -30.40 -27.45
C LYS A 304 -8.45 -29.08 -26.97
N GLY A 305 -7.83 -29.06 -25.79
CA GLY A 305 -7.31 -27.84 -25.14
C GLY A 305 -7.74 -27.76 -23.68
N TYR A 306 -7.41 -26.64 -23.04
CA TYR A 306 -7.81 -26.30 -21.68
C TYR A 306 -8.42 -24.90 -21.66
N THR A 307 -9.49 -24.72 -20.89
CA THR A 307 -10.13 -23.42 -20.68
C THR A 307 -10.15 -23.11 -19.19
N PHE A 308 -9.59 -21.96 -18.84
CA PHE A 308 -9.62 -21.39 -17.50
C PHE A 308 -10.66 -20.28 -17.45
N MET A 309 -11.47 -20.24 -16.40
CA MET A 309 -12.54 -19.24 -16.25
C MET A 309 -12.49 -18.60 -14.87
N PHE A 310 -12.71 -17.29 -14.83
CA PHE A 310 -12.93 -16.52 -13.62
C PHE A 310 -13.91 -15.39 -13.91
N ALA A 311 -14.53 -14.83 -12.88
CA ALA A 311 -15.46 -13.72 -13.03
C ALA A 311 -14.88 -12.41 -12.50
N LEU A 312 -15.27 -11.30 -13.11
CA LEU A 312 -15.06 -9.94 -12.66
C LEU A 312 -16.43 -9.28 -12.52
N GLU A 313 -16.64 -8.46 -11.51
CA GLU A 313 -17.88 -7.70 -11.35
C GLU A 313 -17.64 -6.25 -11.72
N VAL A 314 -18.39 -5.77 -12.72
CA VAL A 314 -18.38 -4.36 -13.12
C VAL A 314 -19.28 -3.58 -12.17
N ASN A 315 -18.77 -2.51 -11.57
CA ASN A 315 -19.48 -1.75 -10.54
C ASN A 315 -19.47 -0.24 -10.83
N ILE A 316 -20.64 0.33 -11.12
CA ILE A 316 -20.84 1.76 -11.32
C ILE A 316 -21.75 2.31 -10.23
N ARG A 317 -21.38 3.44 -9.65
CA ARG A 317 -22.22 4.21 -8.72
C ARG A 317 -22.27 5.65 -9.19
N ASP A 318 -23.47 6.17 -9.38
CA ASP A 318 -23.72 7.55 -9.78
C ASP A 318 -22.97 7.97 -11.06
N ASN A 319 -22.97 7.08 -12.07
CA ASN A 319 -22.18 7.23 -13.30
C ASN A 319 -20.66 7.38 -13.08
N LYS A 320 -20.14 6.90 -11.95
CA LYS A 320 -18.72 6.82 -11.63
C LYS A 320 -18.32 5.37 -11.48
N ASN A 321 -17.11 5.06 -11.94
CA ASN A 321 -16.45 3.83 -11.55
C ASN A 321 -16.16 3.85 -10.04
N MET A 322 -15.95 2.68 -9.44
CA MET A 322 -15.74 2.55 -8.00
C MET A 322 -14.55 3.35 -7.45
N LEU A 323 -13.50 3.59 -8.25
CA LEU A 323 -12.32 4.35 -7.85
C LEU A 323 -12.68 5.83 -7.68
N LEU A 324 -13.34 6.42 -8.67
CA LEU A 324 -13.80 7.82 -8.62
C LEU A 324 -14.91 8.00 -7.56
N TRP A 325 -15.80 7.02 -7.43
CA TRP A 325 -16.81 7.01 -6.36
C TRP A 325 -16.15 7.00 -4.98
N ASN A 326 -15.18 6.12 -4.76
CA ASN A 326 -14.37 6.04 -3.54
C ASN A 326 -13.40 7.23 -3.35
N GLN A 327 -13.41 8.21 -4.25
CA GLN A 327 -12.74 9.50 -4.07
C GLN A 327 -13.74 10.62 -3.73
N GLY A 328 -15.02 10.28 -3.52
CA GLY A 328 -16.08 11.24 -3.22
C GLY A 328 -16.55 12.04 -4.43
N GLN A 329 -16.33 11.56 -5.66
CA GLN A 329 -16.80 12.23 -6.88
C GLN A 329 -18.28 11.99 -7.21
N GLY A 330 -19.02 11.35 -6.30
CA GLY A 330 -20.45 11.09 -6.42
C GLY A 330 -21.35 12.23 -5.93
N THR A 331 -22.61 12.22 -6.33
CA THR A 331 -23.65 13.21 -6.01
C THR A 331 -24.29 12.98 -4.63
N ILE A 332 -24.12 11.80 -4.02
CA ILE A 332 -24.73 11.45 -2.73
C ILE A 332 -23.87 11.93 -1.54
N GLY A 333 -23.95 13.23 -1.24
CA GLY A 333 -23.72 13.81 0.11
C GLY A 333 -22.29 13.74 0.71
N THR A 334 -22.08 14.47 1.81
CA THR A 334 -20.75 14.71 2.41
C THR A 334 -20.03 13.41 2.76
N TRP A 335 -18.98 13.15 2.00
CA TRP A 335 -18.14 11.98 2.03
C TRP A 335 -17.20 12.00 3.26
N ASN A 336 -17.05 10.87 3.95
CA ASN A 336 -16.16 10.76 5.10
C ASN A 336 -14.76 10.30 4.65
N ASN A 337 -13.91 11.25 4.27
CA ASN A 337 -12.54 10.99 3.81
C ASN A 337 -11.67 10.23 4.83
N ALA A 338 -12.08 10.12 6.09
CA ALA A 338 -11.34 9.39 7.14
C ALA A 338 -11.43 7.86 7.03
N VAL A 339 -12.21 7.32 6.07
CA VAL A 339 -12.49 5.87 5.96
C VAL A 339 -11.96 5.24 4.66
N ILE A 340 -11.28 6.00 3.78
CA ILE A 340 -10.57 5.39 2.63
C ILE A 340 -9.31 4.65 3.11
N ASN A 341 -9.50 3.51 3.76
CA ASN A 341 -8.52 2.45 3.78
C ASN A 341 -8.98 1.43 2.75
N ALA A 342 -8.72 1.70 1.47
CA ALA A 342 -8.70 0.65 0.45
C ALA A 342 -7.56 -0.30 0.82
N THR A 343 -7.84 -1.17 1.78
CA THR A 343 -6.90 -2.18 2.23
C THR A 343 -6.97 -3.25 1.16
N TYR A 344 -6.04 -3.23 0.21
CA TYR A 344 -5.85 -4.32 -0.75
C TYR A 344 -5.38 -5.56 0.03
N GLY A 345 -6.33 -6.25 0.65
CA GLY A 345 -6.11 -7.40 1.50
C GLY A 345 -5.58 -8.56 0.68
N GLY A 346 -4.32 -8.95 0.93
CA GLY A 346 -3.90 -10.35 0.82
C GLY A 346 -2.91 -10.71 -0.28
N LEU A 347 -2.82 -9.97 -1.40
CA LEU A 347 -1.95 -10.40 -2.51
C LEU A 347 -0.51 -9.86 -2.47
N LEU A 348 -0.20 -8.88 -1.62
CA LEU A 348 1.14 -8.24 -1.59
C LEU A 348 1.91 -8.39 -0.27
N GLN A 349 1.37 -9.02 0.78
CA GLN A 349 2.03 -9.03 2.10
C GLN A 349 1.85 -10.31 2.93
N GLN A 350 2.29 -11.47 2.44
CA GLN A 350 2.67 -12.56 3.35
C GLN A 350 4.13 -12.94 3.15
N PRO A 351 5.05 -12.57 4.06
CA PRO A 351 6.37 -13.17 4.07
C PRO A 351 6.24 -14.66 4.44
N VAL A 352 6.76 -15.52 3.57
CA VAL A 352 6.94 -16.95 3.82
C VAL A 352 7.73 -17.12 5.11
N GLN A 353 7.13 -17.71 6.16
CA GLN A 353 7.88 -18.11 7.34
C GLN A 353 8.75 -19.32 7.00
N CYS A 354 10.06 -19.14 6.98
CA CYS A 354 11.01 -20.25 6.98
C CYS A 354 11.04 -20.88 8.39
N GLU A 355 10.63 -22.14 8.51
CA GLU A 355 10.86 -22.90 9.74
C GLU A 355 12.36 -23.09 9.98
N GLU A 356 12.85 -22.61 11.13
CA GLU A 356 14.23 -22.81 11.57
C GLU A 356 14.51 -24.29 11.85
N GLY A 357 15.36 -24.94 11.04
CA GLY A 357 15.77 -26.31 11.35
C GLY A 357 16.68 -27.08 10.38
N ARG A 358 17.11 -26.53 9.24
CA ARG A 358 18.06 -27.22 8.33
C ARG A 358 19.11 -26.27 7.78
N THR A 359 20.38 -26.57 8.03
CA THR A 359 21.54 -25.72 7.71
C THR A 359 22.04 -25.80 6.27
N ASP A 360 21.34 -26.46 5.34
CA ASP A 360 21.87 -26.76 4.00
C ASP A 360 20.95 -26.38 2.83
N TYR A 361 20.28 -25.23 2.86
CA TYR A 361 19.70 -24.64 1.64
C TYR A 361 19.80 -23.10 1.66
N GLN A 362 20.43 -22.52 0.62
CA GLN A 362 20.39 -21.09 0.36
C GLN A 362 19.01 -20.73 -0.19
N CYS A 363 18.26 -19.89 0.53
CA CYS A 363 17.05 -19.25 0.02
C CYS A 363 17.43 -18.16 -1.01
N PRO A 364 16.83 -18.12 -2.20
CA PRO A 364 16.96 -16.97 -3.08
C PRO A 364 16.08 -15.83 -2.55
N ASN A 365 16.71 -14.77 -2.05
CA ASN A 365 16.04 -13.53 -1.66
C ASN A 365 15.74 -12.70 -2.92
N THR A 366 14.47 -12.66 -3.37
CA THR A 366 13.71 -11.46 -3.80
C THR A 366 12.37 -11.87 -4.43
N PRO A 367 11.25 -11.22 -4.08
CA PRO A 367 10.03 -11.30 -4.90
C PRO A 367 10.26 -10.55 -6.22
N LEU A 368 9.89 -11.17 -7.34
CA LEU A 368 9.85 -10.51 -8.65
C LEU A 368 8.72 -9.47 -8.66
N ASN A 369 9.05 -8.20 -8.36
CA ASN A 369 8.20 -7.07 -8.70
C ASN A 369 8.37 -6.77 -10.21
N ILE A 370 7.43 -7.28 -11.00
CA ILE A 370 7.27 -6.89 -12.41
C ILE A 370 6.07 -5.95 -12.43
N PHE A 371 6.24 -4.77 -13.04
CA PHE A 371 5.24 -3.70 -13.26
C PHE A 371 5.16 -2.61 -12.17
N HIS A 372 5.96 -1.56 -12.35
CA HIS A 372 5.71 -0.22 -11.81
C HIS A 372 5.34 0.74 -12.95
N ASP A 373 4.49 1.71 -12.62
CA ASP A 373 3.89 2.72 -13.49
C ASP A 373 4.92 3.58 -14.26
N ALA A 374 4.64 3.86 -15.52
CA ALA A 374 5.57 4.53 -16.44
C ALA A 374 5.63 6.06 -16.26
N ASN A 375 4.71 6.65 -15.49
CA ASN A 375 4.56 8.11 -15.43
C ASN A 375 5.13 8.78 -14.16
N THR A 376 5.74 8.02 -13.25
CA THR A 376 6.40 8.58 -12.03
C THR A 376 7.89 8.22 -11.92
N CYS A 377 8.48 7.67 -12.98
CA CYS A 377 9.86 7.20 -12.96
C CYS A 377 10.90 8.32 -13.20
N ASP A 378 10.99 9.28 -12.28
CA ASP A 378 12.22 10.06 -12.10
C ASP A 378 13.06 9.39 -11.00
N ILE A 379 14.15 8.75 -11.44
CA ILE A 379 15.30 8.25 -10.66
C ILE A 379 15.17 6.79 -10.13
N ASN A 380 15.86 5.87 -10.82
CA ASN A 380 16.33 4.53 -10.37
C ASN A 380 15.48 3.25 -10.55
N CYS A 381 14.64 3.11 -11.59
CA CYS A 381 14.20 1.76 -12.00
C CYS A 381 15.28 1.07 -12.86
N THR A 382 15.98 0.08 -12.33
CA THR A 382 16.87 -0.79 -13.12
C THR A 382 16.19 -2.14 -13.34
N ALA A 383 15.85 -2.46 -14.59
CA ALA A 383 15.43 -3.81 -14.94
C ALA A 383 16.60 -4.78 -14.70
N ASP A 384 16.44 -5.71 -13.75
CA ASP A 384 17.49 -6.65 -13.40
C ASP A 384 17.73 -7.65 -14.54
N CYS A 385 19.01 -7.84 -14.89
CA CYS A 385 19.42 -8.75 -15.94
C CYS A 385 19.22 -10.22 -15.54
N ILE A 386 18.70 -11.03 -16.46
CA ILE A 386 18.40 -12.46 -16.22
C ILE A 386 19.63 -13.32 -16.55
N LYS A 387 20.12 -14.12 -15.60
CA LYS A 387 21.27 -15.01 -15.80
C LYS A 387 20.87 -16.33 -16.46
N ASN A 388 21.39 -16.60 -17.66
CA ASN A 388 21.22 -17.85 -18.41
C ASN A 388 22.56 -18.59 -18.55
N THR A 389 22.79 -19.65 -17.75
CA THR A 389 23.94 -20.58 -17.72
C THR A 389 25.38 -20.01 -17.76
N ARG A 390 25.72 -19.11 -18.70
CA ARG A 390 27.01 -18.37 -18.80
C ARG A 390 26.87 -16.91 -19.26
N GLU A 391 25.66 -16.45 -19.59
CA GLU A 391 25.39 -15.12 -20.15
C GLU A 391 24.25 -14.44 -19.37
N TRP A 392 24.19 -13.12 -19.42
CA TRP A 392 23.14 -12.28 -18.83
C TRP A 392 22.29 -11.70 -19.95
N THR A 393 20.97 -11.71 -19.81
CA THR A 393 20.02 -11.25 -20.83
C THR A 393 19.29 -10.02 -20.31
N CYS A 394 19.33 -8.91 -21.06
CA CYS A 394 18.51 -7.73 -20.73
C CYS A 394 17.04 -8.05 -21.10
N PRO A 395 16.09 -7.95 -20.14
CA PRO A 395 14.69 -8.31 -20.39
C PRO A 395 13.98 -7.36 -21.36
N LEU A 396 14.52 -6.16 -21.59
CA LEU A 396 13.91 -5.16 -22.48
C LEU A 396 14.12 -5.50 -23.97
N ASP A 397 15.25 -6.10 -24.33
CA ASP A 397 15.66 -6.29 -25.75
C ASP A 397 16.18 -7.70 -26.08
N ASN A 398 16.25 -8.60 -25.09
CA ASN A 398 16.83 -9.94 -25.19
C ASN A 398 18.31 -10.00 -25.62
N LYS A 399 19.07 -8.90 -25.57
CA LYS A 399 20.51 -8.93 -25.86
C LYS A 399 21.26 -9.63 -24.74
N ARG A 400 22.30 -10.39 -25.13
CA ARG A 400 23.10 -11.21 -24.22
C ARG A 400 24.46 -10.56 -23.94
N TYR A 401 24.87 -10.65 -22.68
CA TYR A 401 26.07 -10.03 -22.16
C TYR A 401 26.88 -11.06 -21.37
N THR A 402 28.20 -10.99 -21.46
CA THR A 402 29.10 -11.91 -20.75
C THR A 402 29.29 -11.54 -19.27
N SER A 403 28.82 -10.37 -18.84
CA SER A 403 28.89 -9.91 -17.45
C SER A 403 27.62 -9.17 -17.04
N THR A 404 27.29 -9.24 -15.74
CA THR A 404 26.15 -8.55 -15.13
C THR A 404 26.29 -7.03 -15.25
N GLN A 405 27.51 -6.51 -15.10
CA GLN A 405 27.79 -5.09 -15.18
C GLN A 405 27.53 -4.55 -16.59
N THR A 406 28.03 -5.24 -17.61
CA THR A 406 27.80 -4.85 -19.01
C THR A 406 26.32 -4.94 -19.37
N CYS A 407 25.61 -5.92 -18.84
CA CYS A 407 24.16 -6.02 -19.02
C CYS A 407 23.43 -4.83 -18.38
N ALA A 408 23.72 -4.52 -17.12
CA ALA A 408 23.09 -3.41 -16.39
C ALA A 408 23.38 -2.04 -17.03
N GLU A 409 24.59 -1.82 -17.54
CA GLU A 409 24.96 -0.56 -18.21
C GLU A 409 24.22 -0.37 -19.55
N ASN A 410 24.07 -1.43 -20.36
CA ASN A 410 23.41 -1.33 -21.66
C ASN A 410 21.88 -1.38 -21.55
N CYS A 411 21.34 -2.12 -20.60
CA CYS A 411 19.88 -2.21 -20.38
C CYS A 411 19.29 -0.87 -19.90
N LYS A 412 20.10 0.01 -19.27
CA LYS A 412 19.70 1.38 -18.89
C LYS A 412 19.63 2.37 -20.07
N GLN A 413 20.49 2.24 -21.07
CA GLN A 413 20.62 3.24 -22.14
C GLN A 413 19.44 3.27 -23.11
N GLU A 414 18.71 2.16 -23.29
CA GLU A 414 17.58 2.12 -24.23
C GLU A 414 16.25 2.59 -23.61
N VAL A 415 16.11 2.65 -22.28
CA VAL A 415 14.89 3.15 -21.62
C VAL A 415 14.68 4.65 -21.86
N SER A 416 15.76 5.43 -22.03
CA SER A 416 15.66 6.86 -22.31
C SER A 416 15.19 7.22 -23.73
N GLU A 417 15.01 6.23 -24.62
CA GLU A 417 14.56 6.46 -26.01
C GLU A 417 13.17 5.88 -26.32
N VAL A 418 12.42 5.41 -25.32
CA VAL A 418 11.02 5.01 -25.55
C VAL A 418 10.21 6.23 -25.98
N ARG A 419 9.80 6.20 -27.25
CA ARG A 419 9.06 7.27 -27.93
C ARG A 419 7.86 7.69 -27.08
N ASN A 420 7.88 8.95 -26.68
CA ASN A 420 6.74 9.68 -26.13
C ASN A 420 5.49 9.32 -26.98
N PRO A 421 4.42 8.74 -26.39
CA PRO A 421 3.19 8.44 -27.14
C PRO A 421 2.76 9.71 -27.85
N GLN A 422 2.57 9.65 -29.18
CA GLN A 422 2.23 10.84 -29.96
C GLN A 422 1.02 11.51 -29.30
N GLU A 423 1.25 12.68 -28.73
CA GLU A 423 0.21 13.46 -28.09
C GLU A 423 -0.90 13.67 -29.11
N ILE A 424 -2.09 13.15 -28.83
CA ILE A 424 -3.26 13.43 -29.65
C ILE A 424 -3.53 14.93 -29.48
N GLU A 425 -3.14 15.72 -30.48
CA GLU A 425 -3.38 17.17 -30.49
C GLU A 425 -4.90 17.40 -30.56
N THR A 426 -5.47 17.86 -29.44
CA THR A 426 -6.88 18.24 -29.41
C THR A 426 -7.10 19.47 -30.28
N LEU A 427 -8.21 19.54 -31.01
CA LEU A 427 -8.58 20.74 -31.78
C LEU A 427 -8.67 21.99 -30.90
N PHE A 428 -8.96 21.83 -29.61
CA PHE A 428 -9.02 22.92 -28.63
C PHE A 428 -7.68 23.66 -28.46
N CYS A 429 -6.54 22.97 -28.59
CA CYS A 429 -5.22 23.59 -28.50
C CYS A 429 -4.72 24.22 -29.81
N ASN A 430 -5.44 24.02 -30.93
CA ASN A 430 -5.05 24.57 -32.22
C ASN A 430 -5.14 26.10 -32.20
N GLU A 431 -4.08 26.78 -32.66
CA GLU A 431 -4.04 28.24 -32.76
C GLU A 431 -5.17 28.80 -33.64
N GLU A 432 -5.61 28.07 -34.66
CA GLU A 432 -6.72 28.47 -35.54
C GLU A 432 -8.08 28.52 -34.80
N GLN A 433 -8.21 27.80 -33.68
CA GLN A 433 -9.42 27.82 -32.85
C GLN A 433 -9.41 28.96 -31.83
N ARG A 434 -8.34 29.77 -31.77
CA ARG A 434 -8.24 30.95 -30.88
C ARG A 434 -8.99 32.14 -31.49
N ILE A 435 -10.31 32.05 -31.49
CA ILE A 435 -11.22 32.97 -32.19
C ILE A 435 -11.96 33.96 -31.27
N SER A 436 -11.54 34.10 -30.01
CA SER A 436 -12.02 35.19 -29.16
C SER A 436 -11.60 36.58 -29.70
N GLY A 437 -12.09 37.64 -29.08
CA GLY A 437 -11.45 38.95 -29.21
C GLY A 437 -10.07 38.97 -28.53
N ASP A 438 -9.37 40.09 -28.62
CA ASP A 438 -8.10 40.26 -27.93
C ASP A 438 -8.32 40.26 -26.40
N ILE A 439 -7.74 39.28 -25.72
CA ILE A 439 -7.77 39.16 -24.27
C ILE A 439 -6.47 39.75 -23.71
N ASN A 440 -6.61 40.77 -22.85
CA ASN A 440 -5.51 41.48 -22.22
C ASN A 440 -5.38 41.01 -20.77
N ILE A 441 -4.38 40.18 -20.47
CA ILE A 441 -4.12 39.65 -19.13
C ILE A 441 -2.98 40.44 -18.50
N ARG A 442 -3.16 40.89 -17.25
CA ARG A 442 -2.10 41.47 -16.41
C ARG A 442 -1.81 40.53 -15.25
N VAL A 443 -0.56 40.16 -15.05
CA VAL A 443 -0.15 39.32 -13.91
C VAL A 443 0.72 40.17 -12.99
N LYS A 444 0.39 40.22 -11.70
CA LYS A 444 1.12 40.99 -10.69
C LYS A 444 1.51 40.14 -9.49
N ASP A 445 2.55 40.57 -8.80
CA ASP A 445 2.93 40.06 -7.49
C ASP A 445 1.93 40.57 -6.45
N ASP A 446 1.34 39.66 -5.67
CA ASP A 446 0.30 40.01 -4.70
C ASP A 446 0.85 40.86 -3.52
N MET A 447 2.13 40.70 -3.19
CA MET A 447 2.78 41.39 -2.07
C MET A 447 3.29 42.78 -2.49
N THR A 448 3.90 42.89 -3.67
CA THR A 448 4.55 44.13 -4.12
C THR A 448 3.72 44.93 -5.12
N ASN A 449 2.63 44.36 -5.65
CA ASN A 449 1.84 44.87 -6.78
C ASN A 449 2.66 45.13 -8.06
N GLN A 450 3.88 44.61 -8.17
CA GLN A 450 4.71 44.74 -9.38
C GLN A 450 4.23 43.77 -10.46
N LEU A 451 4.28 44.21 -11.72
CA LEU A 451 3.93 43.38 -12.87
C LEU A 451 4.97 42.25 -13.08
N LEU A 452 4.49 41.03 -13.30
CA LEU A 452 5.30 39.82 -13.40
C LEU A 452 5.46 39.35 -14.84
N SER A 453 6.61 39.62 -15.46
CA SER A 453 7.01 39.03 -16.75
C SER A 453 7.18 37.51 -16.65
N ASP A 454 7.18 36.80 -17.77
CA ASP A 454 7.47 35.37 -17.87
C ASP A 454 6.51 34.47 -17.06
N ALA A 455 5.30 34.95 -16.76
CA ALA A 455 4.23 34.11 -16.22
C ALA A 455 3.57 33.36 -17.38
N LYS A 456 3.63 32.03 -17.33
CA LYS A 456 2.99 31.12 -18.28
C LYS A 456 1.49 31.08 -18.04
N LEU A 457 0.72 31.23 -19.11
CA LEU A 457 -0.72 31.23 -19.12
C LEU A 457 -1.20 29.98 -19.85
N SER A 458 -2.07 29.22 -19.20
CA SER A 458 -2.74 28.08 -19.79
C SER A 458 -4.26 28.21 -19.64
N TYR A 459 -5.02 27.63 -20.57
CA TYR A 459 -6.47 27.72 -20.58
C TYR A 459 -7.11 26.36 -20.83
N GLY A 460 -8.14 26.04 -20.06
CA GLY A 460 -8.98 24.86 -20.24
C GLY A 460 -10.47 25.22 -20.22
N CYS A 461 -11.31 24.25 -20.55
CA CYS A 461 -12.77 24.39 -20.62
C CYS A 461 -13.42 23.11 -20.08
N GLY A 462 -14.15 23.18 -18.97
CA GLY A 462 -14.71 22.00 -18.30
C GLY A 462 -13.66 20.89 -18.09
N THR A 463 -13.94 19.68 -18.57
CA THR A 463 -13.03 18.53 -18.50
C THR A 463 -12.08 18.42 -19.70
N TYR A 464 -12.07 19.38 -20.63
CA TYR A 464 -11.17 19.37 -21.78
C TYR A 464 -9.71 19.63 -21.37
N ARG A 465 -8.78 19.13 -22.19
CA ARG A 465 -7.34 19.30 -22.00
C ARG A 465 -6.97 20.79 -21.93
N GLN A 466 -6.14 21.15 -20.96
CA GLN A 466 -5.57 22.49 -20.80
C GLN A 466 -4.48 22.74 -21.86
N CYS A 467 -4.51 23.92 -22.49
CA CYS A 467 -3.54 24.33 -23.51
C CYS A 467 -2.71 25.52 -23.04
N THR A 468 -1.41 25.56 -23.37
CA THR A 468 -0.58 26.75 -23.12
C THR A 468 -0.92 27.84 -24.13
N ILE A 469 -1.34 29.01 -23.64
CA ILE A 469 -1.79 30.13 -24.45
C ILE A 469 -0.65 31.12 -24.74
N GLY A 470 0.24 31.33 -23.78
CA GLY A 470 1.43 32.15 -23.94
C GLY A 470 2.11 32.51 -22.63
N THR A 471 2.97 33.52 -22.66
CA THR A 471 3.67 34.05 -21.48
C THR A 471 3.53 35.57 -21.42
N THR A 472 3.54 36.15 -20.23
CA THR A 472 3.52 37.61 -20.07
C THR A 472 4.84 38.26 -20.45
N SER A 473 4.79 39.43 -21.11
CA SER A 473 5.92 40.31 -21.38
C SER A 473 5.71 41.64 -20.65
N ALA A 474 6.65 42.07 -19.82
CA ALA A 474 6.47 43.21 -18.90
C ALA A 474 5.21 43.07 -18.01
N GLY A 475 4.87 41.82 -17.66
CA GLY A 475 3.70 41.40 -16.89
C GLY A 475 2.34 41.60 -17.54
N THR A 476 2.31 41.76 -18.86
CA THR A 476 1.06 41.72 -19.63
C THR A 476 1.12 40.67 -20.74
N TYR A 477 -0.02 40.08 -21.06
CA TYR A 477 -0.22 39.22 -22.22
C TYR A 477 -1.39 39.76 -23.02
N LYS A 478 -1.27 39.77 -24.35
CA LYS A 478 -2.34 40.14 -25.27
C LYS A 478 -2.44 39.07 -26.35
N GLY A 479 -3.56 38.38 -26.43
CA GLY A 479 -3.78 37.32 -27.43
C GLY A 479 -5.20 36.80 -27.41
N LYS A 480 -5.50 35.89 -28.34
CA LYS A 480 -6.82 35.25 -28.46
C LYS A 480 -6.84 33.88 -27.81
N PHE A 481 -8.03 33.45 -27.41
CA PHE A 481 -8.32 32.20 -26.72
C PHE A 481 -9.35 31.38 -27.50
N PRO A 482 -9.37 30.04 -27.33
CA PRO A 482 -10.51 29.23 -27.74
C PRO A 482 -11.80 29.65 -27.04
N ILE A 483 -12.95 29.46 -27.70
CA ILE A 483 -14.25 29.80 -27.13
C ILE A 483 -14.64 28.75 -26.09
N CYS A 484 -15.04 29.22 -24.91
CA CYS A 484 -15.67 28.40 -23.88
C CYS A 484 -16.57 29.30 -23.05
N ILE A 485 -17.85 28.94 -22.93
CA ILE A 485 -18.85 29.75 -22.23
C ILE A 485 -19.26 29.00 -20.97
N GLY A 486 -19.16 29.66 -19.82
CA GLY A 486 -19.64 29.18 -18.52
C GLY A 486 -18.62 28.44 -17.66
N ASP A 487 -17.67 27.71 -18.26
CA ASP A 487 -16.81 26.78 -17.51
C ASP A 487 -15.33 26.78 -17.97
N GLY A 488 -14.85 27.91 -18.48
CA GLY A 488 -13.44 28.07 -18.78
C GLY A 488 -12.61 28.34 -17.52
N TYR A 489 -11.34 27.96 -17.54
CA TYR A 489 -10.41 28.27 -16.46
C TYR A 489 -9.04 28.66 -17.00
N ILE A 490 -8.38 29.64 -16.37
CA ILE A 490 -7.00 30.04 -16.68
C ILE A 490 -6.08 29.63 -15.55
N THR A 491 -5.04 28.86 -15.86
CA THR A 491 -3.95 28.55 -14.93
C THR A 491 -2.75 29.46 -15.24
N VAL A 492 -2.29 30.16 -14.21
CA VAL A 492 -1.12 31.06 -14.28
C VAL A 492 0.01 30.45 -13.46
N GLU A 493 1.14 30.22 -14.11
CA GLU A 493 2.32 29.58 -13.52
C GLU A 493 3.55 30.49 -13.69
N LYS A 494 4.35 30.67 -12.64
CA LYS A 494 5.62 31.39 -12.72
C LYS A 494 6.61 30.82 -11.72
N GLN A 495 7.84 30.58 -12.14
CA GLN A 495 8.90 30.11 -11.24
C GLN A 495 9.07 31.08 -10.05
N GLY A 496 9.07 30.52 -8.83
CA GLY A 496 9.14 31.29 -7.59
C GLY A 496 7.79 31.77 -7.05
N TYR A 497 6.67 31.44 -7.71
CA TYR A 497 5.31 31.82 -7.31
C TYR A 497 4.38 30.61 -7.28
N VAL A 498 3.33 30.71 -6.47
CA VAL A 498 2.26 29.72 -6.40
C VAL A 498 1.47 29.69 -7.71
N THR A 499 1.33 28.52 -8.31
CA THR A 499 0.44 28.33 -9.47
C THR A 499 -1.01 28.54 -9.04
N LYS A 500 -1.74 29.41 -9.73
CA LYS A 500 -3.16 29.69 -9.44
C LYS A 500 -4.02 29.38 -10.66
N THR A 501 -5.14 28.70 -10.44
CA THR A 501 -6.20 28.48 -11.44
C THR A 501 -7.39 29.38 -11.11
N PHE A 502 -7.86 30.11 -12.12
CA PHE A 502 -8.99 31.02 -12.05
C PHE A 502 -10.13 30.42 -12.88
N GLU A 503 -11.17 29.94 -12.20
CA GLU A 503 -12.32 29.24 -12.80
C GLU A 503 -13.44 30.21 -13.22
N HIS A 504 -14.45 29.68 -13.92
CA HIS A 504 -15.63 30.40 -14.40
C HIS A 504 -15.31 31.59 -15.33
N ILE A 505 -14.23 31.47 -16.10
CA ILE A 505 -13.85 32.43 -17.12
C ILE A 505 -14.54 32.07 -18.42
N SER A 506 -15.37 32.97 -18.95
CA SER A 506 -16.01 32.80 -20.25
C SER A 506 -15.25 33.55 -21.34
N MET A 507 -14.86 32.84 -22.39
CA MET A 507 -14.27 33.41 -23.60
C MET A 507 -15.30 33.36 -24.72
N GLU A 508 -15.77 34.53 -25.15
CA GLU A 508 -16.78 34.70 -26.19
C GLU A 508 -16.17 35.07 -27.55
N TYR A 509 -16.90 34.77 -28.63
CA TYR A 509 -16.45 35.01 -30.00
C TYR A 509 -16.30 36.50 -30.29
N GLU A 510 -15.11 36.90 -30.72
CA GLU A 510 -14.75 38.31 -31.04
C GLU A 510 -14.98 39.33 -29.91
N VAL A 511 -15.16 38.88 -28.65
CA VAL A 511 -15.28 39.77 -27.49
C VAL A 511 -13.91 40.01 -26.87
N GLU A 512 -13.51 41.28 -26.76
CA GLU A 512 -12.31 41.70 -26.04
C GLU A 512 -12.57 41.69 -24.52
N GLN A 513 -11.58 41.25 -23.75
CA GLN A 513 -11.68 41.24 -22.29
C GLN A 513 -10.34 41.66 -21.67
N ALA A 514 -10.41 42.29 -20.50
CA ALA A 514 -9.24 42.57 -19.67
C ALA A 514 -9.35 41.80 -18.36
N LEU A 515 -8.31 41.02 -18.05
CA LEU A 515 -8.22 40.19 -16.85
C LEU A 515 -6.96 40.59 -16.07
N GLU A 516 -7.05 40.56 -14.74
CA GLU A 516 -5.92 40.84 -13.87
C GLU A 516 -5.81 39.73 -12.83
N PHE A 517 -4.63 39.12 -12.73
CA PHE A 517 -4.34 38.02 -11.82
C PHE A 517 -3.20 38.42 -10.87
N SER A 518 -3.34 38.07 -9.60
CA SER A 518 -2.27 38.20 -8.61
C SER A 518 -1.66 36.83 -8.31
N LEU A 519 -0.35 36.70 -8.42
CA LEU A 519 0.41 35.55 -7.95
C LEU A 519 1.12 35.89 -6.65
N GLU A 520 1.11 34.92 -5.74
CA GLU A 520 1.81 35.00 -4.47
C GLU A 520 3.21 34.38 -4.61
N PRO A 521 4.29 35.07 -4.21
CA PRO A 521 5.62 34.48 -4.23
C PRO A 521 5.70 33.36 -3.17
N TYR A 522 6.46 32.31 -3.47
CA TYR A 522 6.79 31.32 -2.44
C TYR A 522 7.60 31.97 -1.33
N LYS A 523 7.27 31.64 -0.08
CA LYS A 523 8.12 31.97 1.05
C LYS A 523 9.14 30.85 1.28
N GLU A 524 10.41 31.18 1.24
CA GLU A 524 11.46 30.26 1.66
C GLU A 524 11.51 30.20 3.19
N ILE A 525 11.33 29.00 3.75
CA ILE A 525 11.48 28.73 5.18
C ILE A 525 12.55 27.66 5.36
N GLN A 526 13.45 27.86 6.32
CA GLN A 526 14.46 26.86 6.66
C GLN A 526 13.87 25.81 7.59
N VAL A 527 13.89 24.54 7.21
CA VAL A 527 13.44 23.45 8.09
C VAL A 527 14.64 22.77 8.75
N GLU A 528 14.60 22.66 10.08
CA GLU A 528 15.55 21.88 10.88
C GLU A 528 14.83 20.67 11.49
N VAL A 529 15.49 19.51 11.50
CA VAL A 529 15.00 18.32 12.24
C VAL A 529 16.03 17.95 13.30
N TYR A 530 15.57 17.90 14.55
CA TYR A 530 16.37 17.59 15.72
C TYR A 530 16.01 16.21 16.25
N HIS A 531 17.03 15.48 16.68
CA HIS A 531 16.85 14.12 17.17
C HIS A 531 16.88 14.07 18.70
N ILE A 532 15.90 13.37 19.28
CA ILE A 532 15.83 13.06 20.71
C ILE A 532 15.92 11.52 20.88
N PRO A 533 17.08 10.98 21.33
CA PRO A 533 17.22 9.56 21.60
C PRO A 533 16.29 9.14 22.75
N ILE A 534 15.43 8.12 22.54
CA ILE A 534 14.57 7.62 23.62
C ILE A 534 15.39 6.90 24.71
N SER A 535 16.62 6.47 24.42
CA SER A 535 17.57 5.99 25.44
C SER A 535 17.81 7.03 26.56
N ASN A 536 17.66 8.33 26.27
CA ASN A 536 17.70 9.39 27.30
C ASN A 536 16.44 9.44 28.17
N LEU A 537 15.30 8.93 27.68
CA LEU A 537 14.04 8.80 28.44
C LEU A 537 14.06 7.57 29.36
N TYR A 538 14.61 6.43 28.90
CA TYR A 538 14.61 5.17 29.65
C TYR A 538 15.61 5.10 30.79
N ARG A 539 16.75 5.79 30.67
CA ARG A 539 17.85 5.68 31.65
C ARG A 539 17.41 6.07 33.07
N VAL A 540 16.36 6.88 33.22
CA VAL A 540 15.81 7.30 34.51
C VAL A 540 15.01 6.18 35.18
N LYS A 541 14.19 5.42 34.43
CA LYS A 541 13.30 4.40 34.98
C LYS A 541 14.04 3.13 35.39
N THR A 542 14.95 2.63 34.54
CA THR A 542 15.71 1.40 34.81
C THR A 542 16.69 1.58 35.97
N LEU A 543 17.24 2.79 36.18
CA LEU A 543 18.04 3.12 37.36
C LEU A 543 17.19 3.15 38.64
N LEU A 544 15.95 3.65 38.58
CA LEU A 544 15.01 3.60 39.70
C LEU A 544 14.59 2.17 40.05
N GLU A 545 14.20 1.37 39.07
CA GLU A 545 13.76 -0.01 39.28
C GLU A 545 14.91 -0.90 39.77
N ASN A 546 16.13 -0.71 39.25
CA ASN A 546 17.31 -1.42 39.75
C ASN A 546 17.76 -0.93 41.12
N ALA A 547 17.62 0.35 41.47
CA ALA A 547 17.88 0.82 42.84
C ALA A 547 16.87 0.18 43.83
N THR A 548 15.61 0.07 43.43
CA THR A 548 14.53 -0.51 44.24
C THR A 548 14.66 -2.04 44.36
N ARG A 549 14.99 -2.74 43.26
CA ARG A 549 15.27 -4.19 43.26
C ARG A 549 16.58 -4.54 43.94
N SER A 550 17.64 -3.73 43.81
CA SER A 550 18.91 -3.96 44.51
C SER A 550 18.74 -3.80 46.02
N GLY A 551 17.90 -2.86 46.47
CA GLY A 551 17.48 -2.77 47.87
C GLY A 551 16.77 -4.03 48.38
N TYR A 552 15.98 -4.70 47.54
CA TYR A 552 15.22 -5.91 47.90
C TYR A 552 16.00 -7.24 47.71
N HIS A 553 16.85 -7.35 46.69
CA HIS A 553 17.65 -8.55 46.42
C HIS A 553 18.89 -8.67 47.31
N ILE A 554 19.42 -7.57 47.85
CA ILE A 554 20.52 -7.63 48.85
C ILE A 554 19.99 -8.17 50.20
N ALA A 555 18.70 -8.01 50.50
CA ALA A 555 18.06 -8.66 51.64
C ALA A 555 17.81 -10.17 51.43
N GLY A 556 17.70 -10.64 50.18
CA GLY A 556 17.43 -12.04 49.84
C GLY A 556 18.67 -12.90 49.52
N ASN A 557 19.76 -12.32 48.99
CA ASN A 557 20.98 -13.05 48.63
C ASN A 557 22.06 -13.11 49.74
N THR A 558 21.79 -12.55 50.92
CA THR A 558 22.65 -12.73 52.10
C THR A 558 22.54 -14.14 52.71
N GLU A 559 21.66 -15.01 52.21
CA GLU A 559 21.56 -16.41 52.67
C GLU A 559 22.58 -17.35 51.97
N TYR A 560 23.03 -17.01 50.76
CA TYR A 560 23.97 -17.85 49.99
C TYR A 560 25.45 -17.51 50.24
N GLU A 561 25.80 -16.22 50.44
CA GLU A 561 27.18 -15.83 50.79
C GLU A 561 27.49 -16.04 52.29
N ASN A 562 26.49 -15.99 53.17
CA ASN A 562 26.67 -16.39 54.57
C ASN A 562 27.06 -17.88 54.70
N ASN A 563 26.59 -18.77 53.82
CA ASN A 563 26.93 -20.18 53.89
C ASN A 563 28.41 -20.48 53.58
N THR A 564 29.09 -19.68 52.75
CA THR A 564 30.51 -19.94 52.40
C THR A 564 31.46 -19.49 53.51
N ILE A 565 31.15 -18.38 54.20
CA ILE A 565 31.92 -17.88 55.33
C ILE A 565 31.59 -18.66 56.61
N VAL A 566 30.32 -19.01 56.84
CA VAL A 566 29.91 -19.91 57.93
C VAL A 566 30.57 -21.28 57.76
N ASN A 567 30.67 -21.83 56.56
CA ASN A 567 31.36 -23.11 56.33
C ASN A 567 32.89 -23.03 56.49
N LYS A 568 33.54 -21.91 56.11
CA LYS A 568 34.98 -21.71 56.38
C LYS A 568 35.26 -21.56 57.88
N THR A 569 34.43 -20.83 58.61
CA THR A 569 34.56 -20.64 60.06
C THR A 569 34.22 -21.93 60.83
N ARG A 570 33.19 -22.67 60.38
CA ARG A 570 32.82 -23.98 60.92
C ARG A 570 33.92 -25.01 60.71
N THR A 571 34.61 -25.02 59.56
CA THR A 571 35.75 -25.91 59.29
C THR A 571 36.95 -25.59 60.17
N LYS A 572 37.28 -24.30 60.38
CA LYS A 572 38.35 -23.86 61.30
C LYS A 572 38.03 -24.23 62.75
N LEU A 573 36.78 -24.04 63.18
CA LEU A 573 36.30 -24.46 64.51
C LEU A 573 36.32 -25.98 64.69
N TYR A 574 35.93 -26.76 63.67
CA TYR A 574 35.96 -28.22 63.71
C TYR A 574 37.38 -28.77 63.80
N LEU A 575 38.34 -28.16 63.09
CA LEU A 575 39.77 -28.51 63.18
C LEU A 575 40.36 -28.16 64.56
N ALA A 576 40.00 -26.99 65.12
CA ALA A 576 40.39 -26.62 66.48
C ALA A 576 39.82 -27.59 67.53
N PHE A 577 38.55 -28.00 67.37
CA PHE A 577 37.87 -28.92 68.28
C PHE A 577 38.40 -30.37 68.20
N ASN A 578 38.73 -30.85 66.99
CA ASN A 578 39.33 -32.18 66.79
C ASN A 578 40.78 -32.27 67.30
N ASN A 579 41.52 -31.16 67.27
CA ASN A 579 42.82 -31.08 67.93
C ASN A 579 42.66 -31.09 69.46
N LEU A 580 41.58 -30.49 69.99
CA LEU A 580 41.22 -30.55 71.42
C LEU A 580 40.94 -31.98 71.89
N THR A 581 40.14 -32.75 71.15
CA THR A 581 39.72 -34.10 71.55
C THR A 581 40.83 -35.15 71.44
N LYS A 582 41.81 -34.97 70.55
CA LYS A 582 43.00 -35.86 70.47
C LYS A 582 44.01 -35.66 71.62
N ILE A 583 43.96 -34.52 72.29
CA ILE A 583 44.91 -34.14 73.36
C ILE A 583 44.32 -34.42 74.75
N LEU A 584 42.99 -34.47 74.88
CA LEU A 584 42.27 -34.78 76.11
C LEU A 584 42.17 -36.29 76.42
N ASN A 585 43.22 -37.06 76.12
CA ASN A 585 43.37 -38.39 76.71
C ASN A 585 43.89 -38.21 78.16
N PRO A 586 43.12 -38.55 79.21
CA PRO A 586 43.41 -38.12 80.59
C PRO A 586 44.68 -38.71 81.22
N ALA A 587 45.41 -39.59 80.52
CA ALA A 587 46.53 -40.33 81.08
C ALA A 587 47.91 -39.63 80.96
N GLN A 588 48.06 -38.49 80.28
CA GLN A 588 49.38 -37.84 80.05
C GLN A 588 49.43 -36.30 80.13
N ALA A 589 48.42 -35.63 80.69
CA ALA A 589 48.42 -34.16 80.80
C ALA A 589 49.05 -33.69 82.14
N THR A 590 50.31 -33.24 82.12
CA THR A 590 50.90 -32.48 83.22
C THR A 590 50.51 -30.99 83.13
N ARG A 591 50.28 -30.37 84.29
CA ARG A 591 49.73 -29.00 84.45
C ARG A 591 50.53 -27.92 83.69
N ASP A 592 51.81 -28.15 83.42
CA ASP A 592 52.71 -27.19 82.77
C ASP A 592 52.49 -27.04 81.26
N LYS A 593 51.74 -27.94 80.61
CA LYS A 593 51.45 -27.88 79.17
C LYS A 593 50.06 -27.34 78.82
N VAL A 594 49.15 -27.27 79.79
CA VAL A 594 47.74 -26.86 79.55
C VAL A 594 47.58 -25.34 79.49
N VAL A 595 48.38 -24.59 80.27
CA VAL A 595 48.26 -23.12 80.39
C VAL A 595 48.71 -22.37 79.13
N PRO A 596 49.84 -22.68 78.47
CA PRO A 596 50.22 -22.02 77.22
C PRO A 596 49.20 -22.21 76.10
N TRP A 597 48.54 -23.37 76.09
CA TRP A 597 47.65 -23.77 75.01
C TRP A 597 46.24 -23.15 75.10
N ALA A 598 45.71 -23.01 76.31
CA ALA A 598 44.49 -22.23 76.55
C ALA A 598 44.68 -20.75 76.13
N ARG A 599 45.90 -20.22 76.29
CA ARG A 599 46.25 -18.86 75.89
C ARG A 599 46.27 -18.68 74.37
N GLU A 600 46.84 -19.63 73.63
CA GLU A 600 46.81 -19.61 72.16
C GLU A 600 45.39 -19.76 71.59
N THR A 601 44.57 -20.61 72.19
CA THR A 601 43.18 -20.81 71.74
C THR A 601 42.31 -19.57 71.97
N MET A 602 42.48 -18.90 73.12
CA MET A 602 41.81 -17.62 73.40
C MET A 602 42.29 -16.49 72.48
N LEU A 603 43.58 -16.48 72.12
CA LEU A 603 44.11 -15.50 71.16
C LEU A 603 43.47 -15.69 69.78
N LEU A 604 43.35 -16.95 69.32
CA LEU A 604 42.74 -17.29 68.04
C LEU A 604 41.26 -16.88 67.96
N LEU A 605 40.51 -17.08 69.04
CA LEU A 605 39.09 -16.70 69.13
C LEU A 605 38.89 -15.18 69.13
N ASN A 606 39.77 -14.42 69.79
CA ASN A 606 39.71 -12.95 69.77
C ASN A 606 40.05 -12.37 68.39
N THR A 607 41.03 -12.93 67.68
CA THR A 607 41.37 -12.49 66.31
C THR A 607 40.21 -12.74 65.35
N LEU A 608 39.55 -13.91 65.44
CA LEU A 608 38.37 -14.23 64.62
C LEU A 608 37.20 -13.28 64.88
N SER A 609 36.99 -12.86 66.13
CA SER A 609 35.92 -11.90 66.49
C SER A 609 36.17 -10.49 65.91
N GLN A 610 37.43 -10.04 65.91
CA GLN A 610 37.80 -8.72 65.36
C GLN A 610 37.72 -8.68 63.82
N GLU A 611 38.12 -9.76 63.14
CA GLU A 611 38.02 -9.85 61.67
C GLU A 611 36.56 -9.78 61.18
N VAL A 612 35.62 -10.40 61.91
CA VAL A 612 34.19 -10.37 61.57
C VAL A 612 33.60 -8.96 61.74
N ASN A 613 33.97 -8.25 62.81
CA ASN A 613 33.46 -6.89 63.06
C ASN A 613 34.04 -5.84 62.11
N GLN A 614 35.32 -5.93 61.71
CA GLN A 614 35.89 -5.01 60.71
C GLN A 614 35.25 -5.17 59.33
N TYR A 615 34.86 -6.39 58.95
CA TYR A 615 34.21 -6.64 57.66
C TYR A 615 32.80 -6.06 57.59
N HIS A 616 32.04 -6.13 58.69
CA HIS A 616 30.68 -5.59 58.76
C HIS A 616 30.63 -4.06 58.60
N VAL A 617 31.58 -3.34 59.21
CA VAL A 617 31.65 -1.87 59.14
C VAL A 617 32.10 -1.37 57.76
N MET A 618 33.00 -2.11 57.09
CA MET A 618 33.52 -1.75 55.76
C MET A 618 32.47 -1.92 54.66
N LEU A 619 31.58 -2.92 54.78
CA LEU A 619 30.48 -3.14 53.84
C LEU A 619 29.40 -2.05 53.97
N ILE A 620 29.04 -1.62 55.18
CA ILE A 620 27.95 -0.63 55.34
C ILE A 620 28.39 0.78 54.87
N GLY A 621 29.65 1.17 55.10
CA GLY A 621 30.16 2.51 54.73
C GLY A 621 30.43 2.73 53.24
N ASN A 622 30.86 1.70 52.50
CA ASN A 622 31.10 1.82 51.06
C ASN A 622 29.81 1.82 50.23
N TYR A 623 28.74 1.19 50.74
CA TYR A 623 27.46 1.15 50.03
C TYR A 623 26.62 2.42 50.24
N THR A 624 26.62 2.99 51.45
CA THR A 624 25.89 4.24 51.73
C THR A 624 26.47 5.46 51.01
N SER A 625 27.80 5.55 50.87
CA SER A 625 28.44 6.65 50.13
C SER A 625 28.25 6.56 48.61
N LYS A 626 28.14 5.33 48.07
CA LYS A 626 27.89 5.10 46.64
C LYS A 626 26.43 5.41 46.28
N ILE A 627 25.49 5.00 47.12
CA ILE A 627 24.06 5.31 46.95
C ILE A 627 23.81 6.82 47.10
N ALA A 628 24.42 7.49 48.09
CA ALA A 628 24.24 8.94 48.27
C ALA A 628 24.78 9.76 47.09
N LYS A 629 25.89 9.33 46.47
CA LYS A 629 26.46 10.01 45.29
C LYS A 629 25.64 9.77 44.02
N GLU A 630 25.03 8.60 43.87
CA GLU A 630 24.12 8.30 42.75
C GLU A 630 22.73 8.94 42.94
N MET A 631 22.30 9.22 44.18
CA MET A 631 21.05 9.92 44.48
C MET A 631 21.12 11.44 44.28
N ASP A 632 22.27 12.09 44.51
CA ASP A 632 22.44 13.53 44.26
C ASP A 632 22.44 13.88 42.76
N ASP A 633 22.77 12.91 41.88
CA ASP A 633 22.73 13.05 40.42
C ASP A 633 21.33 12.77 39.81
N ILE A 634 20.35 12.34 40.63
CA ILE A 634 18.98 12.02 40.21
C ILE A 634 18.02 13.02 40.87
N GLN A 635 17.81 14.18 40.25
CA GLN A 635 16.66 15.03 40.58
C GLN A 635 15.37 14.35 40.09
N PHE A 636 14.40 14.23 40.99
CA PHE A 636 13.12 13.54 40.82
C PHE A 636 12.37 13.95 39.54
N VAL A 637 11.98 12.96 38.73
CA VAL A 637 11.01 13.08 37.63
C VAL A 637 9.76 12.30 38.01
N ASP A 638 9.08 12.74 39.07
CA ASP A 638 7.73 12.24 39.40
C ASP A 638 6.62 13.13 38.80
N ASP A 639 6.98 14.26 38.16
CA ASP A 639 6.07 15.10 37.36
C ASP A 639 6.57 15.19 35.90
N ILE A 640 6.29 14.15 35.11
CA ILE A 640 6.56 14.10 33.67
C ILE A 640 5.77 15.20 32.90
N ASP A 641 4.74 15.80 33.52
CA ASP A 641 3.91 16.86 32.93
C ASP A 641 4.43 18.30 33.14
N SER A 642 5.63 18.51 33.72
CA SER A 642 6.15 19.87 33.93
C SER A 642 6.94 20.42 32.72
N GLU A 643 6.66 21.68 32.36
CA GLU A 643 7.30 22.46 31.28
C GLU A 643 8.85 22.49 31.38
N ALA A 644 9.39 22.32 32.59
CA ALA A 644 10.84 22.25 32.84
C ALA A 644 11.50 21.01 32.19
N ASN A 645 10.80 19.87 32.12
CA ASN A 645 11.34 18.63 31.56
C ASN A 645 11.39 18.65 30.03
N ILE A 646 10.39 19.28 29.40
CA ILE A 646 10.33 19.47 27.94
C ILE A 646 11.52 20.30 27.46
N ASN A 647 11.79 21.42 28.15
CA ASN A 647 12.92 22.28 27.85
C ASN A 647 14.26 21.58 28.06
N TYR A 648 14.36 20.69 29.06
CA TYR A 648 15.53 19.83 29.24
C TYR A 648 15.73 18.91 28.03
N TYR A 649 14.70 18.17 27.59
CA TYR A 649 14.84 17.26 26.44
C TYR A 649 15.18 18.02 25.15
N LYS A 650 14.53 19.16 24.89
CA LYS A 650 14.89 20.06 23.78
C LYS A 650 16.34 20.53 23.85
N SER A 651 16.86 20.84 25.05
CA SER A 651 18.25 21.25 25.23
C SER A 651 19.26 20.12 25.00
N THR A 652 18.85 18.86 25.18
CA THR A 652 19.68 17.68 24.90
C THR A 652 19.60 17.21 23.46
N ALA A 653 18.61 17.69 22.70
CA ALA A 653 18.42 17.34 21.30
C ALA A 653 19.63 17.80 20.48
N LYS A 654 20.16 16.92 19.65
CA LYS A 654 21.31 17.22 18.80
C LYS A 654 20.84 17.35 17.35
N PRO A 655 21.37 18.33 16.59
CA PRO A 655 21.13 18.38 15.16
C PRO A 655 21.73 17.13 14.52
N GLN A 656 20.93 16.44 13.72
CA GLN A 656 21.27 15.13 13.17
C GLN A 656 22.23 15.30 11.98
N LYS A 657 23.41 14.65 12.02
CA LYS A 657 24.52 14.98 11.12
C LYS A 657 24.79 13.99 9.97
N SER A 658 24.12 12.84 9.81
CA SER A 658 24.68 11.88 8.82
C SER A 658 23.85 10.78 8.15
N THR A 659 22.55 10.52 8.36
CA THR A 659 21.97 9.26 7.79
C THR A 659 20.47 9.24 7.46
N PHE A 660 19.81 10.39 7.27
CA PHE A 660 18.36 10.40 7.04
C PHE A 660 18.00 11.35 5.91
N GLN A 661 16.95 11.02 5.18
CA GLN A 661 16.24 11.96 4.31
C GLN A 661 14.91 12.26 4.99
N ALA A 662 14.72 13.51 5.39
CA ALA A 662 13.38 13.99 5.74
C ALA A 662 12.76 14.51 4.44
N MET A 663 11.64 13.91 4.03
CA MET A 663 10.84 14.36 2.92
C MET A 663 9.73 15.26 3.47
N VAL A 664 9.82 16.55 3.20
CA VAL A 664 8.78 17.51 3.57
C VAL A 664 7.82 17.63 2.39
N THR A 665 6.58 17.21 2.59
CA THR A 665 5.52 17.30 1.59
C THR A 665 4.55 18.39 1.98
N LEU A 666 4.25 19.29 1.04
CA LEU A 666 3.38 20.44 1.23
C LEU A 666 2.09 20.28 0.43
N SER A 667 0.96 20.39 1.11
CA SER A 667 -0.37 20.37 0.50
C SER A 667 -1.21 21.55 1.02
N PRO A 668 -1.84 22.36 0.15
CA PRO A 668 -2.81 23.34 0.60
C PRO A 668 -4.01 22.60 1.22
N LYS A 669 -4.50 23.09 2.35
CA LYS A 669 -5.61 22.44 3.07
C LYS A 669 -6.88 22.41 2.20
N GLY A 670 -7.28 21.21 1.77
CA GLY A 670 -8.53 20.98 1.03
C GLY A 670 -8.42 20.93 -0.50
N THR A 671 -7.22 20.88 -1.08
CA THR A 671 -7.02 20.71 -2.53
C THR A 671 -6.08 19.54 -2.85
N PRO A 672 -6.41 18.65 -3.81
CA PRO A 672 -5.45 17.66 -4.32
C PRO A 672 -4.32 18.35 -5.12
N PRO A 673 -3.07 17.85 -5.07
CA PRO A 673 -1.89 18.73 -5.06
C PRO A 673 -1.14 18.82 -6.41
N PRO A 674 -0.32 19.87 -6.60
CA PRO A 674 1.09 19.71 -6.92
C PRO A 674 1.89 19.68 -5.62
N LEU A 675 2.52 18.54 -5.34
CA LEU A 675 3.35 18.32 -4.15
C LEU A 675 4.70 19.02 -4.36
N THR A 676 5.10 19.89 -3.43
CA THR A 676 6.50 20.33 -3.36
C THR A 676 7.20 19.48 -2.31
N THR A 677 8.20 18.73 -2.76
CA THR A 677 8.97 17.82 -1.93
C THR A 677 10.37 18.38 -1.69
N ALA A 678 10.76 18.54 -0.43
CA ALA A 678 12.13 18.90 -0.06
C ALA A 678 12.80 17.75 0.69
N SER A 679 13.99 17.33 0.25
CA SER A 679 14.79 16.29 0.89
C SER A 679 15.95 16.88 1.66
N ILE A 680 16.00 16.59 2.96
CA ILE A 680 17.09 17.03 3.85
C ILE A 680 18.17 15.94 3.90
N MET A 681 19.05 15.89 2.89
CA MET A 681 20.16 14.91 2.85
C MET A 681 21.43 15.47 3.53
N GLY A 682 21.79 14.94 4.70
CA GLY A 682 23.10 15.19 5.34
C GLY A 682 23.37 16.66 5.73
N GLN A 683 22.37 17.53 5.65
CA GLN A 683 22.39 18.91 6.11
C GLN A 683 21.48 19.04 7.32
N THR A 684 21.78 19.99 8.22
CA THR A 684 20.94 20.27 9.38
C THR A 684 19.72 21.13 9.05
N THR A 685 19.70 21.71 7.84
CA THR A 685 18.72 22.67 7.36
C THR A 685 18.42 22.42 5.88
N ALA A 686 17.17 22.51 5.46
CA ALA A 686 16.81 22.62 4.04
C ALA A 686 15.82 23.76 3.83
N PRO A 687 15.97 24.56 2.74
CA PRO A 687 14.94 25.50 2.35
C PRO A 687 13.72 24.76 1.82
N ILE A 688 12.53 25.14 2.30
CA ILE A 688 11.25 24.74 1.72
C ILE A 688 10.54 25.98 1.19
N HIS A 689 9.89 25.85 0.04
CA HIS A 689 9.13 26.93 -0.58
C HIS A 689 7.65 26.74 -0.25
N LEU A 690 7.13 27.58 0.63
CA LEU A 690 5.74 27.52 1.09
C LEU A 690 4.87 28.50 0.30
N ALA A 691 3.76 28.01 -0.23
CA ALA A 691 2.68 28.85 -0.74
C ALA A 691 2.00 29.58 0.43
N PRO A 692 1.59 30.85 0.32
CA PRO A 692 0.86 31.50 1.38
C PRO A 692 -0.48 30.80 1.70
N GLY A 693 -0.96 30.95 2.93
CA GLY A 693 -2.21 30.34 3.40
C GLY A 693 -1.99 29.29 4.48
N ASN A 694 -2.99 28.46 4.75
CA ASN A 694 -2.82 27.32 5.65
C ASN A 694 -2.28 26.14 4.85
N GLN A 695 -1.04 25.75 5.15
CA GLN A 695 -0.37 24.64 4.48
C GLN A 695 -0.29 23.46 5.42
N THR A 696 -0.47 22.27 4.88
CA THR A 696 -0.28 21.03 5.59
C THR A 696 1.11 20.51 5.26
N ILE A 697 1.91 20.25 6.28
CA ILE A 697 3.26 19.71 6.17
C ILE A 697 3.24 18.26 6.64
N ARG A 698 3.59 17.33 5.75
CA ARG A 698 3.91 15.94 6.11
C ARG A 698 5.41 15.76 6.10
N ILE A 699 5.95 15.08 7.11
CA ILE A 699 7.36 14.75 7.19
C ILE A 699 7.48 13.24 7.12
N THR A 700 8.11 12.72 6.07
CA THR A 700 8.45 11.30 5.96
C THR A 700 9.93 11.13 6.28
N VAL A 701 10.27 10.16 7.13
CA VAL A 701 11.66 9.83 7.42
C VAL A 701 12.05 8.62 6.59
N ILE A 702 13.09 8.76 5.76
CA ILE A 702 13.63 7.65 4.96
C ILE A 702 14.93 7.16 5.60
N GLU A 703 14.97 5.87 5.94
CA GLU A 703 16.16 5.19 6.46
C GLU A 703 17.20 4.94 5.36
N ASN A 704 18.44 4.61 5.75
CA ASN A 704 19.53 4.32 4.81
C ASN A 704 19.26 3.13 3.85
N ASN A 705 18.34 2.24 4.22
CA ASN A 705 17.89 1.09 3.41
C ASN A 705 16.79 1.46 2.40
N GLY A 706 16.34 2.73 2.38
CA GLY A 706 15.25 3.19 1.52
C GLY A 706 13.85 2.98 2.12
N THR A 707 13.74 2.44 3.33
CA THR A 707 12.45 2.28 4.01
C THR A 707 11.90 3.65 4.38
N GLU A 708 10.72 3.98 3.84
CA GLU A 708 9.94 5.14 4.23
C GLU A 708 9.19 4.84 5.53
N ILE A 709 9.37 5.71 6.52
CA ILE A 709 8.66 5.63 7.79
C ILE A 709 7.74 6.85 7.82
N ASP A 710 6.45 6.58 7.70
CA ASP A 710 5.43 7.61 7.86
C ASP A 710 5.26 7.92 9.34
N VAL A 711 5.40 9.19 9.67
CA VAL A 711 5.64 9.60 11.04
C VAL A 711 4.33 9.84 11.81
N GLY A 712 3.19 9.67 11.14
CA GLY A 712 1.83 9.93 11.64
C GLY A 712 1.08 8.78 12.30
N GLY A 713 1.52 7.53 12.16
CA GLY A 713 0.71 6.35 12.51
C GLY A 713 0.79 5.86 13.97
N GLU A 714 -0.09 4.93 14.32
CA GLU A 714 0.12 4.03 15.47
C GLU A 714 1.39 3.19 15.24
N MET A 715 2.16 2.98 16.31
CA MET A 715 3.46 2.33 16.19
C MET A 715 3.29 0.85 15.83
N GLN A 716 3.62 0.47 14.61
CA GLN A 716 3.86 -0.94 14.31
C GLN A 716 5.19 -1.35 14.97
N ALA A 717 5.23 -2.51 15.61
CA ALA A 717 6.29 -2.92 16.56
C ALA A 717 7.73 -3.00 15.98
N LEU A 718 7.93 -2.62 14.72
CA LEU A 718 9.19 -2.68 13.98
C LEU A 718 9.68 -1.32 13.45
N GLU A 719 8.96 -0.21 13.67
CA GLU A 719 9.37 1.11 13.16
C GLU A 719 10.08 1.97 14.21
N ALA A 720 11.18 2.61 13.81
CA ALA A 720 12.15 3.20 14.74
C ALA A 720 11.95 4.70 15.02
N TYR A 721 10.97 5.41 14.43
CA TYR A 721 10.89 6.87 14.54
C TYR A 721 9.46 7.42 14.71
N GLN A 722 9.31 8.47 15.53
CA GLN A 722 8.08 9.26 15.63
C GLN A 722 8.35 10.76 15.83
N ILE A 723 7.57 11.63 15.19
CA ILE A 723 7.53 13.08 15.39
C ILE A 723 6.35 13.36 16.32
N ALA A 724 6.57 14.24 17.28
CA ALA A 724 5.59 14.63 18.28
C ALA A 724 5.16 16.08 18.03
N GLY A 725 3.97 16.48 18.52
CA GLY A 725 3.44 17.85 18.54
C GLY A 725 1.91 17.90 18.73
N ALA A 726 1.37 18.93 19.40
CA ALA A 726 -0.09 19.10 19.55
C ALA A 726 -0.79 19.68 18.31
N THR A 727 0.00 20.22 17.36
CA THR A 727 -0.45 20.69 16.04
C THR A 727 -0.40 19.60 14.96
N LEU A 728 0.00 18.39 15.33
CA LEU A 728 0.02 17.20 14.49
C LEU A 728 -1.38 16.58 14.49
N ASP A 729 -1.94 16.32 13.32
CA ASP A 729 -3.11 15.45 13.21
C ASP A 729 -2.69 14.03 13.59
N ASN A 730 -3.32 13.48 14.63
CA ASN A 730 -2.98 12.16 15.18
C ASN A 730 -3.26 11.00 14.21
N ASN A 731 -4.05 11.22 13.16
CA ASN A 731 -4.38 10.20 12.18
C ASN A 731 -3.50 10.29 10.93
N THR A 732 -3.08 11.50 10.53
CA THR A 732 -2.36 11.72 9.26
C THR A 732 -0.89 12.06 9.43
N GLY A 733 -0.43 12.41 10.64
CA GLY A 733 0.95 12.88 10.86
C GLY A 733 1.24 14.24 10.25
N GLU A 734 0.20 15.00 9.95
CA GLU A 734 0.30 16.26 9.24
C GLU A 734 0.26 17.45 10.20
N ILE A 735 1.05 18.48 9.91
CA ILE A 735 1.09 19.73 10.69
C ILE A 735 0.48 20.85 9.87
N THR A 736 -0.54 21.52 10.40
CA THR A 736 -1.07 22.74 9.77
C THR A 736 -0.19 23.94 10.15
N VAL A 737 0.55 24.47 9.19
CA VAL A 737 1.25 25.77 9.32
C VAL A 737 0.28 26.87 8.94
N THR A 738 -0.05 27.72 9.91
CA THR A 738 -0.97 28.83 9.69
C THR A 738 -0.28 30.01 9.01
N ARG A 739 -1.08 30.95 8.51
CA ARG A 739 -0.55 32.20 7.93
C ARG A 739 0.32 33.00 8.91
N ASP A 740 0.06 32.95 10.22
CA ASP A 740 0.85 33.67 11.22
C ASP A 740 2.19 32.96 11.47
N ASP A 741 2.21 31.63 11.44
CA ASP A 741 3.41 30.80 11.53
C ASP A 741 4.35 31.01 10.34
N MET A 742 3.77 31.32 9.17
CA MET A 742 4.53 31.76 8.00
C MET A 742 5.25 33.08 8.19
N SER A 743 5.18 33.77 9.33
CA SER A 743 6.09 34.88 9.64
C SER A 743 7.51 34.39 9.97
N ALA A 744 7.66 33.14 10.42
CA ALA A 744 8.95 32.53 10.75
C ALA A 744 9.89 32.47 9.55
N SER A 745 11.19 32.64 9.79
CA SER A 745 12.25 32.36 8.81
C SER A 745 12.71 30.89 8.87
N LYS A 746 12.39 30.20 9.97
CA LYS A 746 12.81 28.83 10.23
C LYS A 746 11.79 28.05 11.06
N ILE A 747 11.61 26.77 10.74
CA ILE A 747 10.81 25.82 11.52
C ILE A 747 11.72 24.70 12.00
N ARG A 748 11.66 24.39 13.30
CA ARG A 748 12.41 23.27 13.88
C ARG A 748 11.47 22.18 14.36
N PHE A 749 11.62 20.99 13.79
CA PHE A 749 10.95 19.77 14.21
C PHE A 749 11.84 18.94 15.12
N TYR A 750 11.22 18.09 15.94
CA TYR A 750 11.90 17.16 16.81
C TYR A 750 11.33 15.75 16.57
N ALA A 751 12.22 14.80 16.31
CA ALA A 751 11.89 13.40 16.10
C ALA A 751 12.52 12.53 17.19
N PHE A 752 11.76 11.57 17.68
CA PHE A 752 12.22 10.51 18.55
C PHE A 752 12.71 9.32 17.73
N GLN A 753 13.79 8.70 18.19
CA GLN A 753 14.21 7.38 17.71
C GLN A 753 14.12 6.33 18.81
N VAL A 754 13.39 5.26 18.54
CA VAL A 754 13.43 4.02 19.30
C VAL A 754 14.69 3.28 18.85
N GLU A 755 15.71 3.24 19.72
CA GLU A 755 16.85 2.36 19.50
C GLU A 755 16.38 0.89 19.65
N PRO A 756 16.82 -0.04 18.79
CA PRO A 756 16.45 -1.45 18.89
C PRO A 756 16.74 -1.99 20.31
N PRO A 757 15.82 -2.76 20.91
CA PRO A 757 16.03 -3.34 22.23
C PRO A 757 17.30 -4.21 22.21
N ILE A 758 18.21 -3.97 23.15
CA ILE A 758 19.49 -4.68 23.23
C ILE A 758 19.33 -5.98 24.02
N THR A 759 18.30 -6.06 24.88
CA THR A 759 18.05 -7.19 25.78
C THR A 759 16.60 -7.68 25.70
N GLY A 760 16.37 -8.93 26.12
CA GLY A 760 15.02 -9.52 26.16
C GLY A 760 14.06 -8.83 27.14
N ASP A 761 14.58 -8.11 28.14
CA ASP A 761 13.75 -7.28 29.06
C ASP A 761 13.29 -5.98 28.37
N ASP A 762 14.08 -5.45 27.43
CA ASP A 762 13.72 -4.26 26.63
C ASP A 762 12.53 -4.56 25.69
N MET A 763 12.40 -5.82 25.23
CA MET A 763 11.27 -6.29 24.40
C MET A 763 9.93 -6.19 25.15
N GLY A 764 9.91 -6.41 26.47
CA GLY A 764 8.70 -6.27 27.29
C GLY A 764 8.22 -4.81 27.40
N GLN A 765 9.14 -3.84 27.28
CA GLN A 765 8.84 -2.42 27.34
C GLN A 765 8.41 -1.84 25.99
N LEU A 766 8.60 -2.53 24.86
CA LEU A 766 8.08 -2.13 23.55
C LEU A 766 6.56 -1.88 23.59
N SER A 767 5.84 -2.66 24.39
CA SER A 767 4.38 -2.51 24.60
C SER A 767 3.97 -1.17 25.25
N LEU A 768 4.89 -0.52 25.96
CA LEU A 768 4.66 0.79 26.58
C LEU A 768 5.06 1.95 25.67
N ILE A 769 5.78 1.70 24.57
CA ILE A 769 6.28 2.77 23.69
C ILE A 769 5.14 3.52 23.02
N ASP A 770 4.10 2.82 22.58
CA ASP A 770 2.91 3.46 22.02
C ASP A 770 2.24 4.41 23.04
N GLN A 771 2.14 3.98 24.30
CA GLN A 771 1.60 4.82 25.39
C GLN A 771 2.50 6.03 25.71
N TYR A 772 3.83 5.83 25.77
CA TYR A 772 4.77 6.91 26.01
C TYR A 772 4.76 7.90 24.85
N SER A 773 4.77 7.43 23.61
CA SER A 773 4.67 8.31 22.46
C SER A 773 3.40 9.15 22.49
N LYS A 774 2.22 8.52 22.67
CA LYS A 774 0.95 9.25 22.80
C LYS A 774 1.01 10.29 23.94
N THR A 775 1.73 10.01 25.03
CA THR A 775 1.90 10.92 26.17
C THR A 775 2.87 12.08 25.88
N PHE A 776 3.98 11.83 25.19
CA PHE A 776 5.00 12.86 24.88
C PHE A 776 4.66 13.66 23.62
N ARG A 777 3.77 13.15 22.74
CA ARG A 777 3.29 13.83 21.53
C ARG A 777 2.79 15.25 21.82
N LYS A 778 2.00 15.45 22.88
CA LYS A 778 1.44 16.77 23.25
C LYS A 778 2.49 17.83 23.64
N TYR A 779 3.76 17.45 23.82
CA TYR A 779 4.78 18.31 24.43
C TYR A 779 5.91 18.75 23.51
N ILE A 780 5.92 18.31 22.25
CA ILE A 780 7.03 18.57 21.34
C ILE A 780 6.47 19.29 20.11
N GLU A 781 5.93 20.48 20.32
CA GLU A 781 5.48 21.29 19.19
C GLU A 781 6.67 21.78 18.35
N PRO A 782 6.51 21.89 17.02
CA PRO A 782 7.50 22.52 16.18
C PRO A 782 7.77 23.97 16.63
N GLU A 783 9.03 24.39 16.60
CA GLU A 783 9.40 25.76 16.94
C GLU A 783 9.44 26.63 15.69
N PHE A 784 8.59 27.65 15.65
CA PHE A 784 8.56 28.68 14.62
C PHE A 784 9.49 29.84 15.04
N ILE A 785 10.64 29.94 14.38
CA ILE A 785 11.70 30.89 14.72
C ILE A 785 11.66 32.05 13.70
N GLN A 786 11.46 33.27 14.21
CA GLN A 786 11.44 34.49 13.40
C GLN A 786 12.83 34.90 12.92
#